data_AF-A0A9P9PGE0-F1
#
_entry.id   AF-A0A9P9PGE0-F1
#
_cell.length_a   1.000
_cell.length_b   1.000
_cell.length_c   1.000
_cell.angle_alpha   90.00
_cell.angle_beta   90.00
_cell.angle_gamma   90.00
#
_symmetry.space_group_name_H-M   'P 1'
#
loop_
_entity.id
_entity.type
_entity.pdbx_description
1 polymer ?
#
loop_
_entity_poly.entity_id
_entity_poly.type
_entity_poly.pdbx_seq_one_letter_code
_entity_poly.pdbx_strand_id
1 'polypeptide(L)'
;MTSPLESLPLLILERISEYLDDQSATRHSLRAFSLTSRSCYAATESQRFSQIEIKIRDPQYLKSTVRRWNDILTGGQHRHVRRLKISEFMTTEDDAFAVRTGRRRRKKYLYEEEGDEWNTRHYFQMHDFCRSSDEDMWYGAYAIREPHSESWDSLSHFIGAFTGLRDLVWAAGWYIPPGVLSLSAERRIRLHVHHFHLPSLVQVRDLPMHVSAHDYALCTLPSLYSITVRASPLVSGGNVNYNREAVMQMVVGLAPNLAHVCIVPTMGSGELDPGLDQTVLLGRPDWNGFFPGQINSTQELEGVTARSSSSLSSRGKLQTLVFPENVPDGIEHWARHTDFSCLRSLFMSWERRNGIALAAIASQGNLKSLKKLCLFGIDEDETEPSQHTDINLLFSSLNPLERLDASGYIGPTTFDIITRQHGPGLRALKISSNLPRALVGRESLLVTFSAPVLEKLAANSPHLTHLAISINRTRGDKHEVAIYRALSKFPRLEHVALGLGFRIGPDDESWDEESNGPHPLQFAFEERESSKIPLVYLQEAFSNGAIDEKLARSIFEVMAGGGRSTLRYLRLQPFRKMEVGDPGDDSIFKSTLIWFNRSFACKRDNHRPSVVTVHELDLEGLAEGEEQWSIMASSTDEDLWYGEEAYVAAFKAVWPPKTKEWWRDWESVPLDLEEKM
;
A
#
# COMPACT_ATOMS: atom_id res chain seq x y z
N MET A 1 -29.33 17.32 -35.98
CA MET A 1 -30.09 16.53 -35.00
C MET A 1 -29.29 16.54 -33.71
N THR A 2 -29.77 17.22 -32.66
CA THR A 2 -29.10 17.24 -31.35
C THR A 2 -29.16 15.85 -30.73
N SER A 3 -28.06 15.41 -30.12
CA SER A 3 -28.04 14.11 -29.44
C SER A 3 -29.05 14.13 -28.26
N PRO A 4 -29.70 13.00 -27.91
CA PRO A 4 -30.67 12.97 -26.80
C PRO A 4 -30.06 13.37 -25.44
N LEU A 5 -28.73 13.31 -25.32
CA LEU A 5 -27.99 13.79 -24.15
C LEU A 5 -27.97 15.33 -24.07
N GLU A 6 -27.81 16.03 -25.20
CA GLU A 6 -27.75 17.50 -25.25
C GLU A 6 -29.10 18.18 -24.99
N SER A 7 -30.20 17.43 -25.13
CA SER A 7 -31.55 17.91 -24.81
C SER A 7 -31.90 17.81 -23.32
N LEU A 8 -31.03 17.19 -22.50
CA LEU A 8 -31.28 17.10 -21.06
C LEU A 8 -31.13 18.48 -20.39
N PRO A 9 -31.95 18.77 -19.36
CA PRO A 9 -31.77 19.99 -18.57
C PRO A 9 -30.37 20.07 -17.97
N LEU A 10 -29.82 21.29 -17.87
CA LEU A 10 -28.48 21.53 -17.33
C LEU A 10 -28.28 20.88 -15.95
N LEU A 11 -29.28 20.95 -15.08
CA LEU A 11 -29.26 20.35 -13.74
C LEU A 11 -29.04 18.83 -13.78
N ILE A 12 -29.59 18.13 -14.78
CA ILE A 12 -29.39 16.69 -14.94
C ILE A 12 -27.98 16.41 -15.43
N LEU A 13 -27.45 17.20 -16.36
CA LEU A 13 -26.07 17.09 -16.81
C LEU A 13 -25.06 17.40 -15.69
N GLU A 14 -25.37 18.36 -14.81
CA GLU A 14 -24.58 18.66 -13.61
C GLU A 14 -24.58 17.47 -12.65
N ARG A 15 -25.74 16.85 -12.42
CA ARG A 15 -25.84 15.65 -11.57
C ARG A 15 -25.10 14.45 -12.17
N ILE A 16 -25.11 14.29 -13.49
CA ILE A 16 -24.30 13.29 -14.19
C ILE A 16 -22.81 13.59 -13.98
N SER A 17 -22.39 14.86 -14.07
CA SER A 17 -21.00 15.24 -13.84
C SER A 17 -20.52 14.94 -12.42
N GLU A 18 -21.38 15.09 -11.41
CA GLU A 18 -21.09 14.71 -10.03
C GLU A 18 -20.87 13.20 -9.88
N TYR A 19 -21.58 12.38 -10.67
CA TYR A 19 -21.41 10.93 -10.65
C TYR A 19 -20.17 10.47 -11.42
N LEU A 20 -19.79 11.21 -12.47
CA LEU A 20 -18.59 10.94 -13.28
C LEU A 20 -17.29 11.44 -12.63
N ASP A 21 -17.38 12.29 -11.62
CA ASP A 21 -16.24 12.66 -10.79
C ASP A 21 -15.87 11.48 -9.89
N ASP A 22 -14.96 10.64 -10.40
CA ASP A 22 -14.34 9.54 -9.66
C ASP A 22 -13.43 10.00 -8.51
N GLN A 23 -13.32 11.32 -8.28
CA GLN A 23 -12.53 11.95 -7.22
C GLN A 23 -11.03 11.68 -7.30
N SER A 24 -10.57 11.04 -8.37
CA SER A 24 -9.17 10.80 -8.67
C SER A 24 -8.47 12.09 -9.08
N ALA A 25 -7.14 12.06 -9.15
CA ALA A 25 -6.36 13.18 -9.68
C ALA A 25 -6.60 13.39 -11.20
N THR A 26 -6.86 12.31 -11.94
CA THR A 26 -6.95 12.32 -13.40
C THR A 26 -8.36 12.64 -13.91
N ARG A 27 -9.40 12.19 -13.20
CA ARG A 27 -10.84 12.39 -13.51
C ARG A 27 -11.16 12.11 -14.99
N HIS A 28 -10.68 10.98 -15.50
CA HIS A 28 -10.73 10.66 -16.94
C HIS A 28 -12.16 10.72 -17.49
N SER A 29 -13.13 10.10 -16.80
CA SER A 29 -14.54 10.06 -17.21
C SER A 29 -15.17 11.45 -17.28
N LEU A 30 -14.92 12.30 -16.26
CA LEU A 30 -15.41 13.67 -16.22
C LEU A 30 -14.83 14.51 -17.37
N ARG A 31 -13.52 14.37 -17.64
CA ARG A 31 -12.85 15.08 -18.73
C ARG A 31 -13.39 14.64 -20.08
N ALA A 32 -13.52 13.34 -20.31
CA ALA A 32 -14.13 12.80 -21.53
C ALA A 32 -15.55 13.34 -21.75
N PHE A 33 -16.38 13.33 -20.70
CA PHE A 33 -17.74 13.88 -20.76
C PHE A 33 -17.76 15.37 -21.09
N SER A 34 -16.86 16.18 -20.51
CA SER A 34 -16.77 17.61 -20.81
C SER A 34 -16.42 17.93 -22.26
N LEU A 35 -15.77 17.00 -22.97
CA LEU A 35 -15.38 17.15 -24.37
C LEU A 35 -16.48 16.72 -25.35
N THR A 36 -17.58 16.13 -24.88
CA THR A 36 -18.64 15.60 -25.76
C THR A 36 -19.51 16.67 -26.41
N SER A 37 -19.81 17.76 -25.70
CA SER A 37 -20.65 18.86 -26.21
C SER A 37 -20.45 20.15 -25.41
N ARG A 38 -20.95 21.28 -25.94
CA ARG A 38 -20.93 22.56 -25.21
C ARG A 38 -21.78 22.54 -23.94
N SER A 39 -22.92 21.85 -23.95
CA SER A 39 -23.78 21.71 -22.78
C SER A 39 -23.10 20.89 -21.68
N CYS A 40 -22.43 19.79 -22.04
CA CYS A 40 -21.64 18.99 -21.10
C CYS A 40 -20.43 19.77 -20.58
N TYR A 41 -19.77 20.56 -21.43
CA TYR A 41 -18.67 21.43 -21.01
C TYR A 41 -19.11 22.44 -19.94
N ALA A 42 -20.26 23.09 -20.14
CA ALA A 42 -20.83 24.02 -19.17
C ALA A 42 -21.24 23.30 -17.87
N ALA A 43 -21.96 22.17 -17.96
CA ALA A 43 -22.41 21.39 -16.80
C ALA A 43 -21.26 20.89 -15.92
N THR A 44 -20.11 20.58 -16.51
CA THR A 44 -18.94 20.05 -15.79
C THR A 44 -18.06 21.14 -15.18
N GLU A 45 -18.33 22.42 -15.40
CA GLU A 45 -17.46 23.53 -14.97
C GLU A 45 -17.13 23.45 -13.47
N SER A 46 -18.14 23.27 -12.62
CA SER A 46 -17.98 23.20 -11.17
C SER A 46 -17.09 22.04 -10.74
N GLN A 47 -17.25 20.85 -11.34
CA GLN A 47 -16.49 19.65 -11.00
C GLN A 47 -15.11 19.61 -11.63
N ARG A 48 -14.91 20.20 -12.82
CA ARG A 48 -13.59 20.30 -13.45
C ARG A 48 -12.64 21.14 -12.59
N PHE A 49 -13.12 22.29 -12.12
CA PHE A 49 -12.32 23.21 -11.31
C PHE A 49 -12.39 22.93 -9.81
N SER A 50 -13.08 21.88 -9.36
CA SER A 50 -13.22 21.56 -7.93
C SER A 50 -11.90 21.19 -7.25
N GLN A 51 -10.93 20.68 -8.01
CA GLN A 51 -9.59 20.35 -7.51
C GLN A 51 -8.53 20.72 -8.53
N ILE A 52 -7.45 21.33 -8.05
CA ILE A 52 -6.32 21.80 -8.86
C ILE A 52 -5.04 21.17 -8.30
N GLU A 53 -4.21 20.60 -9.15
CA GLU A 53 -2.84 20.18 -8.80
C GLU A 53 -1.83 21.10 -9.48
N ILE A 54 -0.87 21.60 -8.70
CA ILE A 54 0.27 22.39 -9.17
C ILE A 54 1.52 21.61 -8.86
N LYS A 55 2.27 21.24 -9.92
CA LYS A 55 3.57 20.60 -9.80
C LYS A 55 4.66 21.66 -9.84
N ILE A 56 5.50 21.71 -8.82
CA ILE A 56 6.57 22.69 -8.65
C ILE A 56 7.88 22.03 -9.04
N ARG A 57 8.57 22.59 -10.04
CA ARG A 57 9.96 22.25 -10.37
C ARG A 57 10.93 23.22 -9.70
N ASP A 58 10.62 24.50 -9.82
CA ASP A 58 11.40 25.62 -9.30
C ASP A 58 10.49 26.84 -9.08
N PRO A 59 10.96 27.87 -8.35
CA PRO A 59 10.15 29.05 -8.04
C PRO A 59 9.70 29.87 -9.26
N GLN A 60 10.45 29.87 -10.37
CA GLN A 60 10.05 30.59 -11.60
C GLN A 60 8.94 29.83 -12.33
N TYR A 61 9.05 28.50 -12.41
CA TYR A 61 8.00 27.62 -12.91
C TYR A 61 6.71 27.73 -12.11
N LEU A 62 6.81 27.90 -10.77
CA LEU A 62 5.66 28.19 -9.93
C LEU A 62 4.98 29.49 -10.35
N LYS A 63 5.72 30.60 -10.54
CA LYS A 63 5.15 31.89 -10.98
C LYS A 63 4.42 31.76 -12.32
N SER A 64 5.01 31.10 -13.32
CA SER A 64 4.38 30.92 -14.63
C SER A 64 3.14 30.04 -14.56
N THR A 65 3.18 28.98 -13.74
CA THR A 65 2.05 28.06 -13.55
C THR A 65 0.89 28.74 -12.81
N VAL A 66 1.17 29.52 -11.77
CA VAL A 66 0.15 30.32 -11.06
C VAL A 66 -0.50 31.35 -11.98
N ARG A 67 0.30 32.05 -12.80
CA ARG A 67 -0.25 32.99 -13.81
C ARG A 67 -1.17 32.28 -14.80
N ARG A 68 -0.72 31.15 -15.36
CA ARG A 68 -1.54 30.34 -16.27
C ARG A 68 -2.87 29.91 -15.65
N TRP A 69 -2.86 29.49 -14.38
CA TRP A 69 -4.09 29.13 -13.68
C TRP A 69 -4.99 30.34 -13.42
N ASN A 70 -4.44 31.49 -13.09
CA ASN A 70 -5.23 32.71 -12.98
C ASN A 70 -5.92 33.06 -14.31
N ASP A 71 -5.21 32.96 -15.44
CA ASP A 71 -5.79 33.21 -16.76
C ASP A 71 -6.96 32.26 -17.07
N ILE A 72 -6.83 30.99 -16.67
CA ILE A 72 -7.87 29.96 -16.84
C ILE A 72 -9.11 30.25 -15.97
N LEU A 73 -8.94 30.85 -14.79
CA LEU A 73 -10.01 31.03 -13.78
C LEU A 73 -10.65 32.44 -13.81
N THR A 74 -10.32 33.26 -14.81
CA THR A 74 -10.75 34.66 -14.97
C THR A 74 -12.27 34.89 -14.98
N GLY A 75 -13.10 33.88 -15.22
CA GLY A 75 -14.56 33.95 -15.26
C GLY A 75 -15.26 33.74 -13.91
N GLY A 76 -14.55 33.85 -12.79
CA GLY A 76 -15.11 33.63 -11.45
C GLY A 76 -15.09 32.17 -11.01
N GLN A 77 -14.38 31.29 -11.73
CA GLN A 77 -14.28 29.87 -11.41
C GLN A 77 -13.53 29.58 -10.11
N HIS A 78 -12.79 30.56 -9.56
CA HIS A 78 -12.12 30.47 -8.26
C HIS A 78 -13.04 30.00 -7.11
N ARG A 79 -14.34 30.29 -7.18
CA ARG A 79 -15.33 29.85 -6.18
C ARG A 79 -15.60 28.34 -6.18
N HIS A 80 -15.33 27.68 -7.31
CA HIS A 80 -15.56 26.24 -7.48
C HIS A 80 -14.41 25.41 -6.89
N VAL A 81 -13.21 26.00 -6.76
CA VAL A 81 -12.03 25.33 -6.20
C VAL A 81 -12.27 24.97 -4.73
N ARG A 82 -12.32 23.65 -4.46
CA ARG A 82 -12.48 23.09 -3.10
C ARG A 82 -11.20 22.46 -2.57
N ARG A 83 -10.31 21.99 -3.46
CA ARG A 83 -9.05 21.36 -3.05
C ARG A 83 -7.88 21.81 -3.93
N LEU A 84 -6.75 22.05 -3.30
CA LEU A 84 -5.50 22.41 -3.99
C LEU A 84 -4.41 21.46 -3.53
N LYS A 85 -3.69 20.84 -4.47
CA LYS A 85 -2.49 20.04 -4.19
C LYS A 85 -1.27 20.70 -4.80
N ILE A 86 -0.25 20.83 -4.00
CA ILE A 86 1.06 21.34 -4.40
C ILE A 86 2.03 20.18 -4.27
N SER A 87 2.55 19.69 -5.38
CA SER A 87 3.44 18.54 -5.45
C SER A 87 4.74 18.92 -6.16
N GLU A 88 5.80 18.13 -6.02
CA GLU A 88 7.06 18.36 -6.71
C GLU A 88 7.05 17.72 -8.11
N PHE A 89 7.66 18.40 -9.09
CA PHE A 89 7.86 17.89 -10.44
C PHE A 89 9.21 17.15 -10.50
N MET A 90 9.19 15.83 -10.58
CA MET A 90 10.42 15.05 -10.85
C MET A 90 10.65 14.96 -12.36
N THR A 91 11.85 15.30 -12.82
CA THR A 91 12.25 15.03 -14.21
C THR A 91 12.66 13.57 -14.39
N THR A 92 12.74 13.10 -15.63
CA THR A 92 13.26 11.76 -15.97
C THR A 92 14.72 11.58 -15.54
N GLU A 93 15.52 12.64 -15.50
CA GLU A 93 16.90 12.60 -15.01
C GLU A 93 16.97 12.49 -13.48
N ASP A 94 16.10 13.20 -12.77
CA ASP A 94 15.97 13.09 -11.31
C ASP A 94 15.51 11.67 -10.93
N ASP A 95 14.60 11.10 -11.71
CA ASP A 95 14.11 9.73 -11.54
C ASP A 95 15.23 8.71 -11.76
N ALA A 96 15.98 8.85 -12.86
CA ALA A 96 17.15 8.00 -13.13
C ALA A 96 18.24 8.12 -12.07
N PHE A 97 18.48 9.33 -11.55
CA PHE A 97 19.42 9.57 -10.46
C PHE A 97 18.93 8.93 -9.14
N ALA A 98 17.66 9.08 -8.80
CA ALA A 98 17.06 8.47 -7.62
C ALA A 98 17.14 6.94 -7.69
N VAL A 99 16.89 6.37 -8.87
CA VAL A 99 17.03 4.94 -9.14
C VAL A 99 18.47 4.46 -8.95
N ARG A 100 19.44 5.16 -9.55
CA ARG A 100 20.86 4.78 -9.50
C ARG A 100 21.46 4.87 -8.10
N THR A 101 20.99 5.81 -7.29
CA THR A 101 21.49 6.03 -5.92
C THR A 101 20.78 5.16 -4.88
N GLY A 102 19.88 4.25 -5.30
CA GLY A 102 19.05 3.47 -4.38
C GLY A 102 18.03 4.31 -3.60
N ARG A 103 17.95 5.63 -3.86
CA ARG A 103 16.98 6.57 -3.27
C ARG A 103 15.55 6.35 -3.77
N ARG A 104 15.42 5.62 -4.87
CA ARG A 104 14.22 5.00 -5.39
C ARG A 104 14.67 3.63 -5.88
N ARG A 105 13.95 2.54 -5.61
CA ARG A 105 14.22 1.33 -6.41
C ARG A 105 13.80 1.67 -7.85
N ARG A 106 14.56 1.21 -8.86
CA ARG A 106 14.09 1.20 -10.27
C ARG A 106 12.63 0.82 -10.21
N LYS A 107 11.71 1.65 -10.74
CA LYS A 107 10.26 1.44 -10.66
C LYS A 107 10.02 -0.03 -10.93
N LYS A 108 9.94 -0.80 -9.84
CA LYS A 108 9.49 -2.15 -9.94
C LYS A 108 8.01 -1.87 -10.15
N TYR A 109 7.40 -2.13 -11.29
CA TYR A 109 5.99 -1.79 -11.59
C TYR A 109 4.99 -2.48 -10.64
N LEU A 110 5.46 -2.96 -9.50
CA LEU A 110 4.75 -3.15 -8.26
C LEU A 110 3.90 -1.91 -7.89
N TYR A 111 2.61 -2.04 -8.21
CA TYR A 111 1.45 -1.51 -7.49
C TYR A 111 0.86 -0.14 -7.88
N GLU A 112 1.20 0.44 -9.02
CA GLU A 112 0.43 1.59 -9.55
C GLU A 112 -0.01 1.37 -11.00
N GLU A 113 -0.85 0.35 -11.21
CA GLU A 113 -1.84 0.43 -12.27
C GLU A 113 -3.17 0.93 -11.72
N GLU A 114 -3.86 1.75 -12.51
CA GLU A 114 -5.26 2.17 -12.31
C GLU A 114 -6.16 0.92 -12.19
N GLY A 115 -6.28 0.41 -10.97
CA GLY A 115 -7.00 -0.82 -10.65
C GLY A 115 -6.57 -1.56 -9.39
N ASP A 116 -5.43 -1.21 -8.76
CA ASP A 116 -5.03 -1.85 -7.50
C ASP A 116 -5.74 -1.23 -6.28
N GLU A 117 -7.03 -1.55 -6.11
CA GLU A 117 -7.87 -1.17 -4.96
C GLU A 117 -7.44 -1.80 -3.61
N TRP A 118 -6.27 -2.44 -3.59
CA TRP A 118 -5.62 -2.92 -2.37
C TRP A 118 -4.50 -2.01 -1.87
N ASN A 119 -4.28 -0.86 -2.53
CA ASN A 119 -3.35 0.17 -2.12
C ASN A 119 -3.60 0.66 -0.67
N THR A 120 -2.53 0.91 0.07
CA THR A 120 -2.53 1.48 1.44
C THR A 120 -3.31 2.79 1.56
N ARG A 121 -3.55 3.51 0.44
CA ARG A 121 -4.45 4.66 0.30
C ARG A 121 -5.79 4.46 1.02
N HIS A 122 -6.31 3.23 1.10
CA HIS A 122 -7.61 2.97 1.74
C HIS A 122 -7.62 3.12 3.28
N TYR A 123 -6.48 3.27 3.95
CA TYR A 123 -6.41 3.41 5.42
C TYR A 123 -6.57 4.86 5.91
N PHE A 124 -6.33 5.85 5.04
CA PHE A 124 -6.66 7.24 5.36
C PHE A 124 -8.16 7.48 5.15
N GLN A 125 -8.88 7.82 6.23
CA GLN A 125 -10.28 8.22 6.14
C GLN A 125 -10.43 9.68 5.68
N MET A 126 -9.90 9.98 4.49
CA MET A 126 -9.96 11.29 3.85
C MET A 126 -10.20 11.13 2.34
N HIS A 127 -10.45 12.25 1.66
CA HIS A 127 -10.66 12.28 0.21
C HIS A 127 -9.41 11.83 -0.55
N ASP A 128 -9.57 11.08 -1.64
CA ASP A 128 -8.49 10.44 -2.39
C ASP A 128 -7.41 11.43 -2.85
N PHE A 129 -7.83 12.59 -3.36
CA PHE A 129 -6.94 13.71 -3.72
C PHE A 129 -6.01 14.20 -2.57
N CYS A 130 -6.39 14.00 -1.32
CA CYS A 130 -5.65 14.45 -0.13
C CYS A 130 -4.73 13.38 0.47
N ARG A 131 -4.72 12.17 -0.07
CA ARG A 131 -3.93 11.07 0.46
C ARG A 131 -2.49 11.14 -0.06
N SER A 132 -1.54 10.77 0.80
CA SER A 132 -0.15 10.51 0.42
C SER A 132 -0.09 9.33 -0.54
N SER A 133 0.74 9.41 -1.58
CA SER A 133 1.03 8.25 -2.43
C SER A 133 1.94 7.26 -1.69
N ASP A 134 2.02 6.00 -2.16
CA ASP A 134 3.04 5.07 -1.66
C ASP A 134 4.44 5.65 -1.90
N GLU A 135 4.66 6.33 -3.04
CA GLU A 135 5.91 7.02 -3.31
C GLU A 135 6.23 8.11 -2.27
N ASP A 136 5.23 8.90 -1.86
CA ASP A 136 5.41 9.94 -0.85
C ASP A 136 5.80 9.33 0.52
N MET A 137 5.19 8.18 0.87
CA MET A 137 5.49 7.46 2.10
C MET A 137 6.90 6.85 2.07
N TRP A 138 7.24 6.08 1.03
CA TRP A 138 8.48 5.31 0.97
C TRP A 138 9.69 6.08 0.46
N TYR A 139 9.53 7.11 -0.39
CA TYR A 139 10.63 7.82 -1.05
C TYR A 139 10.67 9.35 -0.88
N GLY A 140 9.75 9.95 -0.13
CA GLY A 140 9.62 11.40 0.11
C GLY A 140 10.91 12.23 0.25
N ALA A 141 10.79 13.54 0.05
CA ALA A 141 11.93 14.45 -0.10
C ALA A 141 12.97 14.37 1.04
N TYR A 142 14.24 14.10 0.68
CA TYR A 142 15.36 13.92 1.62
C TYR A 142 15.98 15.23 2.12
N ALA A 143 15.59 16.38 1.58
CA ALA A 143 16.04 17.69 2.03
C ALA A 143 14.96 18.75 1.77
N ILE A 144 14.48 19.42 2.82
CA ILE A 144 13.60 20.57 2.66
C ILE A 144 14.42 21.74 2.12
N ARG A 145 14.00 22.28 0.97
CA ARG A 145 14.63 23.46 0.37
C ARG A 145 14.00 24.75 0.91
N GLU A 146 14.83 25.69 1.32
CA GLU A 146 14.37 27.02 1.72
C GLU A 146 13.89 27.83 0.51
N PRO A 147 12.70 28.45 0.60
CA PRO A 147 12.15 29.23 -0.48
C PRO A 147 12.78 30.63 -0.60
N HIS A 148 12.99 31.11 -1.82
CA HIS A 148 13.18 32.55 -2.09
C HIS A 148 11.84 33.31 -1.89
N SER A 149 11.79 34.26 -0.96
CA SER A 149 10.57 34.95 -0.49
C SER A 149 9.63 35.44 -1.59
N GLU A 150 10.13 36.15 -2.60
CA GLU A 150 9.32 36.81 -3.64
C GLU A 150 8.51 35.87 -4.55
N SER A 151 8.81 34.57 -4.57
CA SER A 151 8.13 33.62 -5.46
C SER A 151 6.88 33.00 -4.84
N TRP A 152 6.76 33.06 -3.51
CA TRP A 152 5.70 32.39 -2.77
C TRP A 152 4.57 33.33 -2.35
N ASP A 153 4.79 34.64 -2.39
CA ASP A 153 3.72 35.64 -2.24
C ASP A 153 2.67 35.50 -3.34
N SER A 154 3.12 35.23 -4.58
CA SER A 154 2.23 34.96 -5.72
C SER A 154 1.32 33.75 -5.44
N LEU A 155 1.84 32.71 -4.80
CA LEU A 155 1.07 31.54 -4.41
C LEU A 155 0.09 31.85 -3.28
N SER A 156 0.51 32.63 -2.28
CA SER A 156 -0.35 33.04 -1.16
C SER A 156 -1.54 33.86 -1.67
N HIS A 157 -1.31 34.82 -2.57
CA HIS A 157 -2.38 35.59 -3.22
C HIS A 157 -3.31 34.70 -4.05
N PHE A 158 -2.74 33.74 -4.79
CA PHE A 158 -3.50 32.78 -5.58
C PHE A 158 -4.43 31.92 -4.71
N ILE A 159 -3.93 31.38 -3.60
CA ILE A 159 -4.72 30.62 -2.63
C ILE A 159 -5.78 31.51 -1.98
N GLY A 160 -5.44 32.77 -1.70
CA GLY A 160 -6.35 33.78 -1.18
C GLY A 160 -7.59 34.01 -2.07
N ALA A 161 -7.46 33.88 -3.39
CA ALA A 161 -8.58 34.03 -4.32
C ALA A 161 -9.64 32.91 -4.22
N PHE A 162 -9.28 31.75 -3.68
CA PHE A 162 -10.18 30.59 -3.61
C PHE A 162 -11.10 30.64 -2.40
N THR A 163 -12.19 31.41 -2.47
CA THR A 163 -13.17 31.55 -1.38
C THR A 163 -13.79 30.21 -0.93
N GLY A 164 -13.81 29.22 -1.83
CA GLY A 164 -14.40 27.91 -1.60
C GLY A 164 -13.47 26.81 -1.06
N LEU A 165 -12.17 27.09 -0.89
CA LEU A 165 -11.13 26.11 -0.56
C LEU A 165 -11.38 25.47 0.82
N ARG A 166 -11.36 24.14 0.86
CA ARG A 166 -11.55 23.33 2.08
C ARG A 166 -10.30 22.55 2.46
N ASP A 167 -9.59 22.03 1.46
CA ASP A 167 -8.43 21.16 1.64
C ASP A 167 -7.22 21.73 0.88
N LEU A 168 -6.10 21.88 1.58
CA LEU A 168 -4.82 22.23 1.00
C LEU A 168 -3.84 21.10 1.27
N VAL A 169 -3.29 20.53 0.21
CA VAL A 169 -2.34 19.41 0.25
C VAL A 169 -0.97 19.93 -0.11
N TRP A 170 -0.05 19.84 0.84
CA TRP A 170 1.36 20.14 0.67
C TRP A 170 2.16 18.85 0.56
N ALA A 171 2.46 18.48 -0.68
CA ALA A 171 3.24 17.31 -1.07
C ALA A 171 4.55 17.70 -1.76
N ALA A 172 5.02 18.93 -1.54
CA ALA A 172 6.30 19.40 -2.05
C ALA A 172 7.37 19.27 -0.96
N GLY A 173 8.60 18.90 -1.32
CA GLY A 173 9.78 18.88 -0.44
C GLY A 173 10.31 20.27 -0.06
N TRP A 174 9.44 21.27 0.06
CA TRP A 174 9.78 22.67 0.28
C TRP A 174 9.10 23.18 1.55
N TYR A 175 9.67 24.21 2.22
CA TYR A 175 8.98 24.82 3.35
C TYR A 175 7.63 25.40 2.93
N ILE A 176 6.64 25.25 3.80
CA ILE A 176 5.33 25.87 3.60
C ILE A 176 5.49 27.38 3.84
N PRO A 177 5.19 28.26 2.87
CA PRO A 177 5.39 29.70 3.07
C PRO A 177 4.56 30.25 4.25
N PRO A 178 5.07 31.21 5.03
CA PRO A 178 4.33 31.80 6.16
C PRO A 178 2.96 32.38 5.77
N GLY A 179 2.85 32.97 4.56
CA GLY A 179 1.57 33.46 4.03
C GLY A 179 0.54 32.34 3.85
N VAL A 180 0.98 31.15 3.43
CA VAL A 180 0.12 29.96 3.28
C VAL A 180 -0.32 29.41 4.64
N LEU A 181 0.58 29.37 5.62
CA LEU A 181 0.24 28.97 7.00
C LEU A 181 -0.81 29.89 7.62
N SER A 182 -0.59 31.21 7.49
CA SER A 182 -1.50 32.24 8.03
C SER A 182 -2.89 32.14 7.39
N LEU A 183 -2.96 32.04 6.06
CA LEU A 183 -4.21 31.85 5.33
C LEU A 183 -4.96 30.57 5.75
N SER A 184 -4.22 29.48 5.98
CA SER A 184 -4.80 28.21 6.39
C SER A 184 -5.43 28.31 7.78
N ALA A 185 -4.77 29.00 8.72
CA ALA A 185 -5.29 29.27 10.06
C ALA A 185 -6.54 30.15 10.04
N GLU A 186 -6.48 31.30 9.37
CA GLU A 186 -7.57 32.28 9.31
C GLU A 186 -8.84 31.70 8.70
N ARG A 187 -8.68 30.94 7.62
CA ARG A 187 -9.79 30.41 6.82
C ARG A 187 -10.21 29.00 7.22
N ARG A 188 -9.55 28.41 8.24
CA ARG A 188 -9.75 27.03 8.72
C ARG A 188 -9.70 25.99 7.60
N ILE A 189 -8.75 26.17 6.68
CA ILE A 189 -8.50 25.23 5.58
C ILE A 189 -7.78 24.02 6.16
N ARG A 190 -8.28 22.80 5.91
CA ARG A 190 -7.62 21.57 6.34
C ARG A 190 -6.29 21.43 5.60
N LEU A 191 -5.20 21.53 6.33
CA LEU A 191 -3.85 21.39 5.80
C LEU A 191 -3.40 19.92 5.93
N HIS A 192 -3.03 19.33 4.80
CA HIS A 192 -2.49 17.98 4.70
C HIS A 192 -1.02 18.09 4.28
N VAL A 193 -0.09 17.51 5.05
CA VAL A 193 1.36 17.61 4.79
C VAL A 193 1.94 16.21 4.56
N HIS A 194 2.34 15.89 3.33
CA HIS A 194 2.86 14.55 2.98
C HIS A 194 4.35 14.37 3.31
N HIS A 195 5.08 15.47 3.45
CA HIS A 195 6.50 15.48 3.84
C HIS A 195 6.68 16.36 5.06
N PHE A 196 6.10 15.93 6.19
CA PHE A 196 6.20 16.68 7.43
C PHE A 196 7.61 16.54 8.00
N HIS A 197 8.28 17.67 8.17
CA HIS A 197 9.60 17.75 8.77
C HIS A 197 9.83 19.18 9.30
N LEU A 198 10.48 19.26 10.46
CA LEU A 198 10.83 20.46 11.20
C LEU A 198 12.37 20.51 11.24
N PRO A 199 13.00 21.23 10.30
CA PRO A 199 14.45 21.21 10.16
C PRO A 199 15.19 21.76 11.38
N SER A 200 14.61 22.71 12.13
CA SER A 200 15.23 23.22 13.37
C SER A 200 15.32 22.18 14.50
N LEU A 201 14.63 21.05 14.35
CA LEU A 201 14.70 19.90 15.28
C LEU A 201 15.68 18.82 14.81
N VAL A 202 16.38 19.03 13.70
CA VAL A 202 17.58 18.27 13.35
C VAL A 202 18.77 19.05 13.87
N GLN A 203 19.40 18.54 14.93
CA GLN A 203 20.37 19.27 15.73
C GLN A 203 21.66 18.48 15.87
N VAL A 204 22.76 19.20 16.02
CA VAL A 204 24.03 18.59 16.43
C VAL A 204 23.85 18.02 17.84
N ARG A 205 24.25 16.76 18.05
CA ARG A 205 24.00 15.98 19.27
C ARG A 205 24.19 16.74 20.58
N ASP A 206 25.31 17.43 20.71
CA ASP A 206 25.73 18.10 21.95
C ASP A 206 25.45 19.61 21.95
N LEU A 207 24.61 20.09 21.02
CA LEU A 207 24.22 21.50 20.90
C LEU A 207 22.69 21.64 20.78
N PRO A 208 21.95 21.62 21.91
CA PRO A 208 20.51 21.83 21.91
C PRO A 208 20.16 23.21 21.35
N MET A 209 19.25 23.25 20.37
CA MET A 209 18.78 24.49 19.74
C MET A 209 17.29 24.72 19.99
N HIS A 210 16.90 25.99 20.03
CA HIS A 210 15.49 26.37 19.99
C HIS A 210 14.87 26.03 18.64
N VAL A 211 13.60 25.63 18.67
CA VAL A 211 12.78 25.50 17.47
C VAL A 211 12.67 26.87 16.77
N SER A 212 12.68 26.87 15.44
CA SER A 212 12.42 28.09 14.68
C SER A 212 10.97 28.54 14.89
N ALA A 213 10.72 29.86 14.82
CA ALA A 213 9.35 30.39 14.91
C ALA A 213 8.43 29.82 13.81
N HIS A 214 9.01 29.52 12.65
CA HIS A 214 8.31 28.93 11.52
C HIS A 214 7.85 27.49 11.81
N ASP A 215 8.78 26.65 12.27
CA ASP A 215 8.50 25.24 12.59
C ASP A 215 7.51 25.13 13.76
N TYR A 216 7.62 26.02 14.75
CA TYR A 216 6.69 26.09 15.86
C TYR A 216 5.28 26.53 15.42
N ALA A 217 5.17 27.46 14.47
CA ALA A 217 3.88 27.86 13.91
C ALA A 217 3.20 26.71 13.14
N LEU A 218 3.97 25.86 12.45
CA LEU A 218 3.44 24.69 11.77
C LEU A 218 2.94 23.63 12.76
N CYS A 219 3.69 23.31 13.83
CA CYS A 219 3.30 22.27 14.79
C CYS A 219 2.12 22.68 15.69
N THR A 220 1.88 23.99 15.86
CA THR A 220 0.76 24.54 16.65
C THR A 220 -0.47 24.89 15.80
N LEU A 221 -0.41 24.65 14.48
CA LEU A 221 -1.41 25.13 13.54
C LEU A 221 -2.76 24.42 13.77
N PRO A 222 -3.84 25.15 14.13
CA PRO A 222 -5.14 24.53 14.38
C PRO A 222 -5.77 23.93 13.12
N SER A 223 -5.33 24.33 11.94
CA SER A 223 -5.87 23.85 10.67
C SER A 223 -5.12 22.64 10.12
N LEU A 224 -4.03 22.21 10.78
CA LEU A 224 -3.29 21.00 10.42
C LEU A 224 -4.14 19.76 10.70
N TYR A 225 -4.37 18.96 9.66
CA TYR A 225 -5.35 17.87 9.67
C TYR A 225 -4.71 16.49 9.44
N SER A 226 -3.70 16.39 8.59
CA SER A 226 -2.93 15.15 8.41
C SER A 226 -1.45 15.38 8.16
N ILE A 227 -0.62 14.47 8.67
CA ILE A 227 0.82 14.48 8.46
C ILE A 227 1.33 13.08 8.09
N THR A 228 2.30 13.04 7.18
CA THR A 228 3.20 11.90 6.98
C THR A 228 4.61 12.37 7.36
N VAL A 229 5.17 11.79 8.42
CA VAL A 229 6.46 12.19 9.00
C VAL A 229 7.48 11.09 8.81
N ARG A 230 8.71 11.49 8.46
CA ARG A 230 9.90 10.64 8.49
C ARG A 230 10.68 10.93 9.75
N ALA A 231 10.73 9.95 10.64
CA ALA A 231 11.19 10.13 12.01
C ALA A 231 12.38 9.23 12.35
N SER A 232 13.40 9.21 11.47
CA SER A 232 14.68 8.57 11.82
C SER A 232 15.28 9.24 13.05
N PRO A 233 15.75 8.50 14.06
CA PRO A 233 16.40 9.10 15.23
C PRO A 233 17.71 9.82 14.88
N LEU A 234 18.38 9.36 13.83
CA LEU A 234 19.65 9.87 13.32
C LEU A 234 19.55 10.18 11.83
N VAL A 235 20.22 11.24 11.40
CA VAL A 235 20.31 11.63 9.99
C VAL A 235 21.78 11.81 9.59
N SER A 236 22.05 11.95 8.29
CA SER A 236 23.39 12.16 7.73
C SER A 236 24.15 13.28 8.46
N GLY A 237 25.45 13.07 8.65
CA GLY A 237 26.34 13.95 9.41
C GLY A 237 26.32 13.75 10.93
N GLY A 238 25.70 12.67 11.43
CA GLY A 238 25.60 12.39 12.88
C GLY A 238 24.62 13.29 13.64
N ASN A 239 23.76 14.03 12.93
CA ASN A 239 22.78 14.89 13.59
C ASN A 239 21.63 14.06 14.18
N VAL A 240 21.11 14.54 15.31
CA VAL A 240 19.98 13.97 16.02
C VAL A 240 18.70 14.63 15.56
N ASN A 241 17.67 13.83 15.27
CA ASN A 241 16.39 14.32 14.78
C ASN A 241 15.29 14.16 15.83
N TYR A 242 14.70 15.27 16.28
CA TYR A 242 13.65 15.31 17.31
C TYR A 242 12.22 15.52 16.76
N ASN A 243 12.03 15.31 15.46
CA ASN A 243 10.71 15.47 14.83
C ASN A 243 9.64 14.55 15.43
N ARG A 244 10.04 13.36 15.85
CA ARG A 244 9.16 12.37 16.47
C ARG A 244 8.54 12.88 17.76
N GLU A 245 9.36 13.42 18.64
CA GLU A 245 8.92 13.93 19.93
C GLU A 245 8.02 15.16 19.76
N ALA A 246 8.31 16.01 18.78
CA ALA A 246 7.42 17.11 18.39
C ALA A 246 6.06 16.60 17.90
N VAL A 247 6.03 15.54 17.08
CA VAL A 247 4.77 14.91 16.65
C VAL A 247 3.99 14.36 17.85
N MET A 248 4.65 13.79 18.86
CA MET A 248 3.97 13.37 20.08
C MET A 248 3.31 14.54 20.81
N GLN A 249 3.97 15.70 20.89
CA GLN A 249 3.34 16.91 21.45
C GLN A 249 2.12 17.36 20.64
N MET A 250 2.18 17.24 19.31
CA MET A 250 1.05 17.50 18.40
C MET A 250 -0.13 16.58 18.68
N VAL A 251 0.13 15.29 18.85
CA VAL A 251 -0.87 14.26 19.16
C VAL A 251 -1.53 14.48 20.52
N VAL A 252 -0.78 14.96 21.52
CA VAL A 252 -1.33 15.26 22.85
C VAL A 252 -2.28 16.46 22.83
N GLY A 253 -2.09 17.41 21.90
CA GLY A 253 -3.00 18.54 21.76
C GLY A 253 -2.37 19.82 21.20
N LEU A 254 -1.07 19.85 20.89
CA LEU A 254 -0.44 21.02 20.28
C LEU A 254 -1.05 21.33 18.89
N ALA A 255 -1.51 20.29 18.16
CA ALA A 255 -2.27 20.41 16.92
C ALA A 255 -3.71 19.88 17.13
N PRO A 256 -4.68 20.73 17.53
CA PRO A 256 -5.96 20.27 18.07
C PRO A 256 -6.89 19.56 17.08
N ASN A 257 -6.74 19.80 15.77
CA ASN A 257 -7.55 19.15 14.73
C ASN A 257 -6.78 18.08 13.93
N LEU A 258 -5.60 17.69 14.40
CA LEU A 258 -4.84 16.61 13.78
C LEU A 258 -5.64 15.31 13.90
N ALA A 259 -5.97 14.71 12.75
CA ALA A 259 -6.84 13.53 12.68
C ALA A 259 -6.13 12.30 12.10
N HIS A 260 -5.11 12.49 11.25
CA HIS A 260 -4.42 11.38 10.59
C HIS A 260 -2.90 11.54 10.68
N VAL A 261 -2.23 10.51 11.18
CA VAL A 261 -0.77 10.49 11.33
C VAL A 261 -0.22 9.22 10.70
N CYS A 262 0.77 9.38 9.83
CA CYS A 262 1.60 8.29 9.31
C CYS A 262 3.05 8.54 9.72
N ILE A 263 3.66 7.56 10.37
CA ILE A 263 5.07 7.62 10.76
C ILE A 263 5.82 6.56 9.98
N VAL A 264 6.68 7.02 9.09
CA VAL A 264 7.58 6.16 8.32
C VAL A 264 8.93 6.16 9.04
N PRO A 265 9.38 5.00 9.57
CA PRO A 265 10.76 4.88 10.01
C PRO A 265 11.67 4.96 8.80
N THR A 266 12.78 5.67 8.91
CA THR A 266 13.80 5.66 7.86
C THR A 266 14.81 4.58 8.22
N MET A 267 14.93 3.55 7.40
CA MET A 267 16.13 2.71 7.38
C MET A 267 17.30 3.65 7.06
N GLY A 268 18.27 3.77 7.97
CA GLY A 268 19.50 4.51 7.68
C GLY A 268 20.07 3.97 6.37
N SER A 269 20.28 4.83 5.37
CA SER A 269 21.02 4.44 4.19
C SER A 269 22.35 3.88 4.69
N GLY A 270 22.65 2.62 4.36
CA GLY A 270 23.88 1.91 4.77
C GLY A 270 25.17 2.49 4.19
N GLU A 271 25.19 3.80 3.91
CA GLU A 271 26.40 4.54 3.63
C GLU A 271 27.17 4.71 4.93
N LEU A 272 28.44 4.28 4.91
CA LEU A 272 29.43 4.41 5.96
C LEU A 272 29.74 5.90 6.19
N ASP A 273 28.88 6.60 6.94
CA ASP A 273 29.13 7.97 7.40
C ASP A 273 29.82 7.91 8.78
N PRO A 274 31.09 8.35 8.91
CA PRO A 274 31.82 8.33 10.18
C PRO A 274 31.12 9.09 11.31
N GLY A 275 30.34 10.12 10.99
CA GLY A 275 29.55 10.87 11.97
C GLY A 275 28.37 10.07 12.53
N LEU A 276 27.82 9.15 11.72
CA LEU A 276 26.76 8.23 12.13
C LEU A 276 27.31 7.18 13.11
N ASP A 277 28.46 6.57 12.81
CA ASP A 277 29.10 5.55 13.66
C ASP A 277 29.40 6.08 15.07
N GLN A 278 29.97 7.28 15.17
CA GLN A 278 30.30 7.87 16.47
C GLN A 278 29.05 8.25 17.27
N THR A 279 28.00 8.74 16.61
CA THR A 279 26.74 9.10 17.27
C THR A 279 25.97 7.87 17.74
N VAL A 280 26.00 6.79 16.96
CA VAL A 280 25.44 5.49 17.35
C VAL A 280 26.15 4.96 18.61
N LEU A 281 27.49 5.03 18.66
CA LEU A 281 28.27 4.59 19.82
C LEU A 281 27.98 5.41 21.08
N LEU A 282 27.84 6.73 20.96
CA LEU A 282 27.62 7.62 22.10
C LEU A 282 26.15 7.67 22.55
N GLY A 283 25.24 7.12 21.75
CA GLY A 283 23.81 7.14 22.01
C GLY A 283 23.16 8.51 21.76
N ARG A 284 21.84 8.50 21.55
CA ARG A 284 21.02 9.67 21.30
C ARG A 284 20.63 10.34 22.63
N PRO A 285 20.89 11.66 22.82
CA PRO A 285 20.44 12.37 24.00
C PRO A 285 18.92 12.58 24.01
N ASP A 286 18.37 12.77 25.21
CA ASP A 286 16.95 13.08 25.39
C ASP A 286 16.59 14.45 24.82
N TRP A 287 15.36 14.58 24.33
CA TRP A 287 14.87 15.85 23.81
C TRP A 287 14.56 16.85 24.93
N ASN A 288 15.19 18.03 24.88
CA ASN A 288 15.01 19.11 25.86
C ASN A 288 13.78 20.01 25.58
N GLY A 289 12.85 19.56 24.73
CA GLY A 289 11.68 20.31 24.30
C GLY A 289 11.97 21.38 23.25
N PHE A 290 10.95 22.14 22.89
CA PHE A 290 11.04 23.17 21.84
C PHE A 290 11.95 24.35 22.20
N PHE A 291 12.11 24.66 23.50
CA PHE A 291 12.88 25.80 23.97
C PHE A 291 13.82 25.41 25.13
N PRO A 292 14.97 24.77 24.85
CA PRO A 292 15.91 24.34 25.88
C PRO A 292 16.45 25.53 26.69
N GLY A 293 16.67 25.34 28.00
CA GLY A 293 17.26 26.36 28.88
C GLY A 293 16.30 27.45 29.40
N GLN A 294 15.06 27.53 28.90
CA GLN A 294 14.02 28.38 29.50
C GLN A 294 13.32 27.66 30.65
N ILE A 295 13.99 27.57 31.79
CA ILE A 295 13.36 27.16 33.07
C ILE A 295 13.20 28.44 33.91
N ASN A 296 11.95 28.87 34.09
CA ASN A 296 11.45 29.90 35.03
C ASN A 296 11.70 31.39 34.67
N SER A 297 10.70 32.00 34.03
CA SER A 297 10.36 33.42 34.24
C SER A 297 8.84 33.54 34.31
N THR A 298 8.28 33.17 35.45
CA THR A 298 6.92 33.52 35.86
C THR A 298 6.80 35.05 35.90
N GLN A 299 6.27 35.66 34.82
CA GLN A 299 5.30 36.77 34.88
C GLN A 299 4.80 37.29 33.51
N GLU A 300 5.22 36.75 32.37
CA GLU A 300 4.65 37.15 31.05
C GLU A 300 4.03 36.00 30.23
N LEU A 301 3.85 34.82 30.84
CA LEU A 301 3.32 33.62 30.18
C LEU A 301 2.07 33.03 30.86
N GLU A 302 1.35 33.81 31.67
CA GLU A 302 0.06 33.40 32.25
C GLU A 302 -1.04 33.15 31.19
N GLY A 303 -0.81 33.49 29.91
CA GLY A 303 -1.70 33.14 28.80
C GLY A 303 -1.40 31.81 28.10
N VAL A 304 -0.17 31.27 28.19
CA VAL A 304 0.28 30.18 27.29
C VAL A 304 0.90 28.99 28.01
N THR A 305 1.57 29.15 29.17
CA THR A 305 2.14 27.99 29.91
C THR A 305 1.22 27.40 30.96
N ALA A 306 0.18 28.11 31.40
CA ALA A 306 -0.86 27.56 32.28
C ALA A 306 -1.76 26.50 31.59
N ARG A 307 -1.62 26.29 30.27
CA ARG A 307 -2.28 25.19 29.56
C ARG A 307 -1.46 23.90 29.47
N SER A 308 -0.15 23.96 29.74
CA SER A 308 0.76 22.84 29.42
C SER A 308 1.08 21.89 30.57
N SER A 309 0.58 22.14 31.80
CA SER A 309 0.76 21.17 32.90
C SER A 309 -0.46 20.96 33.81
N SER A 310 -1.55 21.70 33.61
CA SER A 310 -2.81 21.50 34.36
C SER A 310 -4.02 21.20 33.47
N SER A 311 -3.83 21.02 32.15
CA SER A 311 -4.90 20.61 31.20
C SER A 311 -4.69 19.21 30.58
N LEU A 312 -4.05 18.29 31.32
CA LEU A 312 -3.87 16.86 31.01
C LEU A 312 -5.19 16.05 30.81
N SER A 313 -6.32 16.72 30.54
CA SER A 313 -7.65 16.12 30.46
C SER A 313 -8.21 16.01 29.04
N SER A 314 -7.57 16.54 28.00
CA SER A 314 -7.98 16.27 26.62
C SER A 314 -6.91 15.51 25.86
N ARG A 315 -6.97 14.18 25.87
CA ARG A 315 -6.23 13.35 24.92
C ARG A 315 -6.57 13.77 23.50
N GLY A 316 -5.61 13.71 22.58
CA GLY A 316 -5.88 13.87 21.15
C GLY A 316 -6.94 12.88 20.65
N LYS A 317 -7.55 13.18 19.50
CA LYS A 317 -8.63 12.37 18.92
C LYS A 317 -8.30 11.93 17.50
N LEU A 318 -7.20 11.19 17.37
CA LEU A 318 -6.78 10.64 16.09
C LEU A 318 -7.82 9.67 15.54
N GLN A 319 -8.08 9.76 14.23
CA GLN A 319 -8.96 8.87 13.48
C GLN A 319 -8.18 7.81 12.70
N THR A 320 -6.95 8.12 12.27
CA THR A 320 -6.07 7.19 11.55
C THR A 320 -4.66 7.23 12.11
N LEU A 321 -4.10 6.04 12.36
CA LEU A 321 -2.69 5.80 12.65
C LEU A 321 -2.11 4.80 11.66
N VAL A 322 -0.99 5.14 11.04
CA VAL A 322 -0.29 4.29 10.08
C VAL A 322 1.19 4.18 10.43
N PHE A 323 1.64 2.94 10.57
CA PHE A 323 3.00 2.53 10.88
C PHE A 323 3.48 1.51 9.83
N PRO A 324 4.11 1.96 8.72
CA PRO A 324 4.45 1.09 7.60
C PRO A 324 5.47 -0.01 7.90
N GLU A 325 6.29 0.13 8.95
CA GLU A 325 7.28 -0.89 9.33
C GLU A 325 7.19 -1.27 10.81
N ASN A 326 7.47 -0.34 11.74
CA ASN A 326 7.40 -0.58 13.18
C ASN A 326 6.56 0.48 13.90
N VAL A 327 6.12 0.17 15.12
CA VAL A 327 5.40 1.11 15.99
C VAL A 327 6.41 1.76 16.95
N PRO A 328 6.80 3.02 16.74
CA PRO A 328 7.78 3.68 17.61
C PRO A 328 7.22 3.83 19.04
N ASP A 329 8.04 3.59 20.07
CA ASP A 329 7.71 3.60 21.52
C ASP A 329 6.72 2.51 21.97
N GLY A 330 6.16 1.75 21.03
CA GLY A 330 5.13 0.77 21.26
C GLY A 330 3.72 1.35 21.38
N ILE A 331 2.72 0.54 21.03
CA ILE A 331 1.33 0.99 20.86
C ILE A 331 0.69 1.50 22.17
N GLU A 332 1.13 1.01 23.33
CA GLU A 332 0.68 1.52 24.63
C GLU A 332 1.06 2.98 24.84
N HIS A 333 2.26 3.38 24.37
CA HIS A 333 2.70 4.76 24.46
C HIS A 333 1.73 5.67 23.70
N TRP A 334 1.32 5.27 22.50
CA TRP A 334 0.31 5.96 21.71
C TRP A 334 -1.06 6.02 22.41
N ALA A 335 -1.50 4.91 22.98
CA ALA A 335 -2.79 4.82 23.69
C ALA A 335 -2.86 5.70 24.96
N ARG A 336 -1.71 6.07 25.55
CA ARG A 336 -1.65 7.02 26.67
C ARG A 336 -1.87 8.48 26.23
N HIS A 337 -1.46 8.82 25.00
CA HIS A 337 -1.43 10.21 24.50
C HIS A 337 -2.62 10.58 23.59
N THR A 338 -3.30 9.60 22.99
CA THR A 338 -4.52 9.82 22.19
C THR A 338 -5.64 8.89 22.65
N ASP A 339 -6.88 9.35 22.49
CA ASP A 339 -8.07 8.54 22.74
C ASP A 339 -8.29 7.55 21.59
N PHE A 340 -7.87 6.31 21.79
CA PHE A 340 -8.07 5.22 20.82
C PHE A 340 -9.54 4.90 20.57
N SER A 341 -10.45 5.33 21.45
CA SER A 341 -11.88 5.09 21.23
C SER A 341 -12.43 5.91 20.06
N CYS A 342 -11.69 6.93 19.61
CA CYS A 342 -11.95 7.72 18.40
C CYS A 342 -11.27 7.13 17.13
N LEU A 343 -10.36 6.17 17.29
CA LEU A 343 -9.58 5.60 16.18
C LEU A 343 -10.47 4.75 15.28
N ARG A 344 -10.38 4.99 13.97
CA ARG A 344 -11.20 4.32 12.94
C ARG A 344 -10.37 3.46 12.00
N SER A 345 -9.11 3.79 11.82
CA SER A 345 -8.17 3.01 11.01
C SER A 345 -6.83 2.87 11.71
N LEU A 346 -6.31 1.64 11.73
CA LEU A 346 -4.99 1.31 12.26
C LEU A 346 -4.24 0.43 11.25
N PHE A 347 -3.01 0.82 10.92
CA PHE A 347 -2.08 0.04 10.11
C PHE A 347 -0.78 -0.09 10.89
N MET A 348 -0.33 -1.32 11.16
CA MET A 348 0.91 -1.57 11.90
C MET A 348 1.44 -2.99 11.69
N SER A 349 2.72 -3.21 12.00
CA SER A 349 3.28 -4.56 12.10
C SER A 349 2.82 -5.25 13.38
N TRP A 350 2.73 -6.57 13.30
CA TRP A 350 2.48 -7.43 14.44
C TRP A 350 3.81 -7.80 15.11
N GLU A 351 4.27 -6.94 15.99
CA GLU A 351 5.35 -7.26 16.93
C GLU A 351 4.72 -7.77 18.25
N ARG A 352 5.22 -8.87 18.84
CA ARG A 352 4.65 -9.52 20.05
C ARG A 352 4.22 -8.52 21.13
N ARG A 353 5.11 -7.60 21.52
CA ARG A 353 4.84 -6.59 22.55
C ARG A 353 3.66 -5.69 22.18
N ASN A 354 3.60 -5.28 20.91
CA ASN A 354 2.55 -4.43 20.39
C ASN A 354 1.23 -5.20 20.18
N GLY A 355 1.28 -6.47 19.76
CA GLY A 355 0.12 -7.34 19.61
C GLY A 355 -0.60 -7.57 20.94
N ILE A 356 0.14 -7.96 21.99
CA ILE A 356 -0.39 -8.16 23.36
C ILE A 356 -1.05 -6.87 23.87
N ALA A 357 -0.32 -5.75 23.77
CA ALA A 357 -0.83 -4.46 24.19
C ALA A 357 -2.11 -4.07 23.44
N LEU A 358 -2.14 -4.28 22.12
CA LEU A 358 -3.31 -3.99 21.29
C LEU A 358 -4.52 -4.85 21.68
N ALA A 359 -4.31 -6.15 21.94
CA ALA A 359 -5.34 -7.06 22.42
C ALA A 359 -5.91 -6.63 23.79
N ALA A 360 -5.05 -6.21 24.72
CA ALA A 360 -5.45 -5.68 26.02
C ALA A 360 -6.23 -4.36 25.89
N ILE A 361 -5.81 -3.46 25.01
CA ILE A 361 -6.53 -2.20 24.73
C ILE A 361 -7.90 -2.51 24.10
N ALA A 362 -7.99 -3.49 23.20
CA ALA A 362 -9.24 -3.91 22.59
C ALA A 362 -10.22 -4.49 23.62
N SER A 363 -9.76 -5.39 24.50
CA SER A 363 -10.59 -6.03 25.53
C SER A 363 -11.14 -5.05 26.57
N GLN A 364 -10.44 -3.92 26.78
CA GLN A 364 -10.93 -2.80 27.59
C GLN A 364 -11.98 -1.93 26.88
N GLY A 365 -12.31 -2.21 25.61
CA GLY A 365 -13.28 -1.44 24.82
C GLY A 365 -12.73 -0.12 24.25
N ASN A 366 -11.42 0.10 24.32
CA ASN A 366 -10.78 1.33 23.86
C ASN A 366 -10.62 1.42 22.34
N LEU A 367 -11.07 0.43 21.56
CA LEU A 367 -11.03 0.43 20.08
C LEU A 367 -12.43 0.35 19.45
N LYS A 368 -13.47 0.82 20.15
CA LYS A 368 -14.87 0.71 19.74
C LYS A 368 -15.24 1.33 18.38
N SER A 369 -14.49 2.33 17.93
CA SER A 369 -14.74 3.02 16.64
C SER A 369 -13.94 2.43 15.48
N LEU A 370 -13.11 1.41 15.72
CA LEU A 370 -12.22 0.85 14.71
C LEU A 370 -13.04 0.15 13.63
N LYS A 371 -12.80 0.53 12.38
CA LYS A 371 -13.47 -0.03 11.19
C LYS A 371 -12.51 -0.70 10.23
N LYS A 372 -11.26 -0.24 10.21
CA LYS A 372 -10.21 -0.72 9.31
C LYS A 372 -8.99 -1.13 10.13
N LEU A 373 -8.55 -2.36 9.95
CA LEU A 373 -7.36 -2.89 10.61
C LEU A 373 -6.45 -3.54 9.58
N CYS A 374 -5.17 -3.17 9.59
CA CYS A 374 -4.12 -3.82 8.84
C CYS A 374 -3.00 -4.26 9.78
N LEU A 375 -2.73 -5.56 9.80
CA LEU A 375 -1.68 -6.19 10.57
C LEU A 375 -0.78 -6.98 9.61
N PHE A 376 0.52 -6.73 9.62
CA PHE A 376 1.47 -7.45 8.78
C PHE A 376 2.66 -7.98 9.58
N GLY A 377 3.32 -9.01 9.08
CA GLY A 377 4.42 -9.66 9.79
C GLY A 377 3.96 -10.38 11.05
N ILE A 378 2.75 -10.95 11.05
CA ILE A 378 2.30 -11.82 12.14
C ILE A 378 3.19 -13.06 12.13
N ASP A 379 4.01 -13.22 13.16
CA ASP A 379 4.94 -14.33 13.30
C ASP A 379 4.41 -15.38 14.28
N GLU A 380 4.87 -16.62 14.15
CA GLU A 380 4.66 -17.70 15.11
C GLU A 380 5.95 -17.90 15.90
N ASP A 381 6.00 -17.44 17.15
CA ASP A 381 7.15 -17.74 18.00
C ASP A 381 7.01 -19.16 18.57
N GLU A 382 7.81 -20.08 18.02
CA GLU A 382 7.84 -21.52 18.36
C GLU A 382 8.04 -21.80 19.87
N THR A 383 8.53 -20.81 20.63
CA THR A 383 8.87 -20.99 22.04
C THR A 383 7.69 -20.91 23.00
N GLU A 384 6.55 -20.32 22.63
CA GLU A 384 5.37 -20.25 23.52
C GLU A 384 4.01 -20.28 22.79
N PRO A 385 3.13 -21.24 23.09
CA PRO A 385 1.75 -21.34 22.56
C PRO A 385 0.81 -20.16 22.87
N SER A 386 1.27 -19.18 23.66
CA SER A 386 0.48 -18.04 24.15
C SER A 386 0.07 -17.05 23.05
N GLN A 387 0.83 -16.95 21.94
CA GLN A 387 0.58 -15.96 20.88
C GLN A 387 -0.75 -16.13 20.13
N HIS A 388 -1.19 -17.37 19.88
CA HIS A 388 -2.53 -17.61 19.31
C HIS A 388 -3.62 -17.06 20.22
N THR A 389 -3.39 -17.03 21.54
CA THR A 389 -4.37 -16.52 22.49
C THR A 389 -4.57 -15.02 22.30
N ASP A 390 -3.50 -14.25 22.06
CA ASP A 390 -3.58 -12.79 21.97
C ASP A 390 -4.20 -12.30 20.67
N ILE A 391 -3.85 -12.90 19.52
CA ILE A 391 -4.47 -12.54 18.24
C ILE A 391 -5.95 -12.94 18.21
N ASN A 392 -6.29 -14.10 18.79
CA ASN A 392 -7.67 -14.54 18.94
C ASN A 392 -8.44 -13.62 19.90
N LEU A 393 -7.80 -13.21 21.01
CA LEU A 393 -8.37 -12.26 21.96
C LEU A 393 -8.62 -10.91 21.30
N LEU A 394 -7.69 -10.41 20.50
CA LEU A 394 -7.84 -9.16 19.75
C LEU A 394 -9.07 -9.22 18.86
N PHE A 395 -9.15 -10.18 17.92
CA PHE A 395 -10.27 -10.28 16.99
C PHE A 395 -11.61 -10.55 17.71
N SER A 396 -11.59 -11.32 18.80
CA SER A 396 -12.79 -11.55 19.62
C SER A 396 -13.27 -10.31 20.37
N SER A 397 -12.36 -9.37 20.70
CA SER A 397 -12.67 -8.16 21.48
C SER A 397 -13.08 -6.96 20.61
N LEU A 398 -12.76 -6.98 19.32
CA LEU A 398 -13.08 -5.88 18.41
C LEU A 398 -14.55 -5.91 17.97
N ASN A 399 -15.09 -4.71 17.76
CA ASN A 399 -16.37 -4.55 17.05
C ASN A 399 -16.23 -5.05 15.59
N PRO A 400 -17.34 -5.45 14.94
CA PRO A 400 -17.32 -5.88 13.55
C PRO A 400 -16.62 -4.87 12.63
N LEU A 401 -15.52 -5.30 12.00
CA LEU A 401 -14.72 -4.47 11.10
C LEU A 401 -15.37 -4.38 9.71
N GLU A 402 -15.13 -3.26 9.02
CA GLU A 402 -15.51 -3.08 7.61
C GLU A 402 -14.40 -3.54 6.66
N ARG A 403 -13.13 -3.40 7.06
CA ARG A 403 -11.96 -3.86 6.30
C ARG A 403 -10.93 -4.50 7.23
N LEU A 404 -10.48 -5.69 6.86
CA LEU A 404 -9.40 -6.39 7.53
C LEU A 404 -8.33 -6.82 6.52
N ASP A 405 -7.09 -6.49 6.83
CA ASP A 405 -5.90 -6.96 6.14
C ASP A 405 -5.00 -7.61 7.18
N ALA A 406 -4.74 -8.90 7.02
CA ALA A 406 -3.86 -9.64 7.89
C ALA A 406 -2.84 -10.41 7.06
N SER A 407 -1.55 -10.14 7.32
CA SER A 407 -0.43 -10.80 6.65
C SER A 407 0.48 -11.46 7.66
N GLY A 408 0.87 -12.70 7.37
CA GLY A 408 1.70 -13.55 8.24
C GLY A 408 0.95 -14.81 8.66
N TYR A 409 1.19 -15.26 9.88
CA TYR A 409 0.61 -16.48 10.43
C TYR A 409 -0.86 -16.28 10.81
N ILE A 410 -1.77 -16.88 10.04
CA ILE A 410 -3.20 -16.92 10.34
C ILE A 410 -3.68 -18.36 10.27
N GLY A 411 -3.95 -18.96 11.44
CA GLY A 411 -4.43 -20.32 11.52
C GLY A 411 -5.95 -20.49 11.40
N PRO A 412 -6.46 -21.73 11.23
CA PRO A 412 -7.89 -22.02 11.09
C PRO A 412 -8.75 -21.48 12.24
N THR A 413 -8.26 -21.53 13.47
CA THR A 413 -8.97 -21.03 14.66
C THR A 413 -9.15 -19.51 14.59
N THR A 414 -8.08 -18.78 14.30
CA THR A 414 -8.12 -17.31 14.14
C THR A 414 -9.03 -16.91 12.98
N PHE A 415 -8.95 -17.64 11.86
CA PHE A 415 -9.81 -17.40 10.71
C PHE A 415 -11.30 -17.66 11.00
N ASP A 416 -11.63 -18.67 11.80
CA ASP A 416 -13.01 -18.93 12.24
C ASP A 416 -13.55 -17.80 13.11
N ILE A 417 -12.73 -17.27 14.03
CA ILE A 417 -13.08 -16.09 14.84
C ILE A 417 -13.36 -14.89 13.93
N ILE A 418 -12.45 -14.59 12.99
CA ILE A 418 -12.62 -13.49 12.01
C ILE A 418 -13.94 -13.66 11.25
N THR A 419 -14.19 -14.86 10.73
CA THR A 419 -15.38 -15.17 9.93
C THR A 419 -16.67 -14.98 10.73
N ARG A 420 -16.71 -15.44 11.99
CA ARG A 420 -17.91 -15.32 12.83
C ARG A 420 -18.14 -13.92 13.38
N GLN A 421 -17.09 -13.26 13.87
CA GLN A 421 -17.18 -11.99 14.57
C GLN A 421 -17.27 -10.79 13.61
N HIS A 422 -16.50 -10.83 12.52
CA HIS A 422 -16.39 -9.69 11.59
C HIS A 422 -17.14 -9.93 10.27
N GLY A 423 -17.37 -11.19 9.87
CA GLY A 423 -18.03 -11.55 8.62
C GLY A 423 -19.26 -10.70 8.27
N PRO A 424 -20.24 -10.52 9.16
CA PRO A 424 -21.45 -9.75 8.86
C PRO A 424 -21.20 -8.28 8.48
N GLY A 425 -20.13 -7.67 9.00
CA GLY A 425 -19.75 -6.27 8.73
C GLY A 425 -18.69 -6.09 7.65
N LEU A 426 -17.94 -7.15 7.31
CA LEU A 426 -16.80 -7.09 6.41
C LEU A 426 -17.22 -6.76 4.97
N ARG A 427 -16.57 -5.75 4.40
CA ARG A 427 -16.65 -5.35 3.00
C ARG A 427 -15.40 -5.70 2.22
N ALA A 428 -14.24 -5.69 2.89
CA ALA A 428 -12.96 -6.02 2.31
C ALA A 428 -12.13 -6.92 3.24
N LEU A 429 -11.64 -8.04 2.72
CA LEU A 429 -10.79 -8.98 3.44
C LEU A 429 -9.55 -9.29 2.62
N LYS A 430 -8.36 -9.09 3.20
CA LYS A 430 -7.09 -9.58 2.66
C LYS A 430 -6.45 -10.51 3.69
N ILE A 431 -6.10 -11.72 3.27
CA ILE A 431 -5.28 -12.64 4.06
C ILE A 431 -4.12 -13.09 3.18
N SER A 432 -2.89 -12.76 3.59
CA SER A 432 -1.68 -13.16 2.86
C SER A 432 -0.68 -13.89 3.76
N SER A 433 -0.35 -15.12 3.41
CA SER A 433 0.68 -15.91 4.12
C SER A 433 2.03 -15.68 3.44
N ASN A 434 2.79 -14.68 3.89
CA ASN A 434 4.12 -14.34 3.35
C ASN A 434 5.21 -14.56 4.41
N LEU A 435 5.30 -15.76 4.99
CA LEU A 435 6.35 -16.09 5.96
C LEU A 435 7.47 -16.90 5.30
N PRO A 436 8.76 -16.61 5.60
CA PRO A 436 9.88 -17.49 5.27
C PRO A 436 10.02 -18.67 6.25
N ARG A 437 10.20 -19.92 5.78
CA ARG A 437 10.48 -21.17 6.57
C ARG A 437 11.53 -21.06 7.64
N ALA A 438 12.46 -20.10 7.54
CA ALA A 438 13.49 -19.94 8.58
C ALA A 438 12.88 -19.73 9.98
N LEU A 439 11.58 -19.43 10.08
CA LEU A 439 10.79 -19.29 11.31
C LEU A 439 9.61 -20.28 11.42
N VAL A 440 9.39 -21.18 10.45
CA VAL A 440 8.19 -22.04 10.41
C VAL A 440 8.59 -23.49 10.14
N GLY A 441 8.54 -24.31 11.18
CA GLY A 441 8.57 -25.76 11.01
C GLY A 441 7.21 -26.40 10.62
N ARG A 442 6.10 -25.63 10.55
CA ARG A 442 4.71 -26.15 10.40
C ARG A 442 3.66 -25.24 9.69
N GLU A 443 3.73 -25.00 8.39
CA GLU A 443 2.64 -24.57 7.48
C GLU A 443 1.27 -25.28 7.66
N SER A 444 1.23 -26.50 8.18
CA SER A 444 0.00 -27.26 8.54
C SER A 444 -0.94 -26.49 9.48
N LEU A 445 -0.43 -25.42 10.11
CA LEU A 445 -1.19 -24.58 11.02
C LEU A 445 -1.80 -23.33 10.36
N LEU A 446 -1.48 -23.02 9.09
CA LEU A 446 -2.07 -21.90 8.36
C LEU A 446 -3.45 -22.25 7.77
N VAL A 447 -4.30 -21.23 7.61
CA VAL A 447 -5.59 -21.42 6.93
C VAL A 447 -5.38 -21.78 5.47
N THR A 448 -5.84 -22.96 5.07
CA THR A 448 -5.91 -23.38 3.67
C THR A 448 -7.28 -23.07 3.10
N PHE A 449 -7.31 -22.24 2.04
CA PHE A 449 -8.55 -21.80 1.38
C PHE A 449 -9.11 -22.86 0.43
N SER A 450 -9.73 -23.89 0.99
CA SER A 450 -10.50 -24.90 0.26
C SER A 450 -11.94 -24.44 -0.03
N ALA A 451 -12.64 -25.14 -0.92
CA ALA A 451 -14.04 -24.84 -1.24
C ALA A 451 -14.96 -24.80 0.01
N PRO A 452 -14.91 -25.75 0.96
CA PRO A 452 -15.72 -25.67 2.18
C PRO A 452 -15.42 -24.44 3.06
N VAL A 453 -14.15 -24.04 3.14
CA VAL A 453 -13.74 -22.85 3.91
C VAL A 453 -14.31 -21.59 3.29
N LEU A 454 -14.23 -21.45 1.95
CA LEU A 454 -14.79 -20.31 1.23
C LEU A 454 -16.31 -20.28 1.24
N GLU A 455 -16.98 -21.43 1.20
CA GLU A 455 -18.43 -21.52 1.36
C GLU A 455 -18.88 -21.05 2.75
N LYS A 456 -18.16 -21.45 3.79
CA LYS A 456 -18.38 -20.95 5.15
C LYS A 456 -18.17 -19.44 5.24
N LEU A 457 -17.11 -18.92 4.61
CA LEU A 457 -16.85 -17.48 4.57
C LEU A 457 -17.97 -16.73 3.85
N ALA A 458 -18.42 -17.23 2.69
CA ALA A 458 -19.50 -16.66 1.90
C ALA A 458 -20.83 -16.61 2.68
N ALA A 459 -21.14 -17.67 3.43
CA ALA A 459 -22.34 -17.74 4.26
C ALA A 459 -22.35 -16.72 5.41
N ASN A 460 -21.17 -16.43 5.99
CA ASN A 460 -21.04 -15.51 7.12
C ASN A 460 -20.73 -14.06 6.71
N SER A 461 -20.39 -13.81 5.43
CA SER A 461 -19.95 -12.50 4.94
C SER A 461 -20.81 -11.97 3.78
N PRO A 462 -22.10 -11.65 4.00
CA PRO A 462 -23.04 -11.28 2.94
C PRO A 462 -22.78 -9.91 2.29
N HIS A 463 -21.88 -9.12 2.87
CA HIS A 463 -21.52 -7.77 2.40
C HIS A 463 -20.11 -7.67 1.84
N LEU A 464 -19.40 -8.79 1.74
CA LEU A 464 -18.04 -8.83 1.23
C LEU A 464 -18.04 -8.49 -0.27
N THR A 465 -17.33 -7.42 -0.60
CA THR A 465 -17.19 -6.89 -1.98
C THR A 465 -15.79 -7.11 -2.53
N HIS A 466 -14.81 -7.20 -1.64
CA HIS A 466 -13.39 -7.20 -1.94
C HIS A 466 -12.73 -8.39 -1.20
N LEU A 467 -12.14 -9.33 -1.93
CA LEU A 467 -11.44 -10.48 -1.34
C LEU A 467 -10.05 -10.65 -1.97
N ALA A 468 -9.03 -10.75 -1.13
CA ALA A 468 -7.68 -11.06 -1.55
C ALA A 468 -7.11 -12.20 -0.70
N ILE A 469 -6.81 -13.31 -1.35
CA ILE A 469 -6.35 -14.55 -0.70
C ILE A 469 -5.34 -15.27 -1.59
N SER A 470 -4.57 -16.17 -0.98
CA SER A 470 -3.69 -17.07 -1.71
C SER A 470 -4.30 -18.48 -1.73
N ILE A 471 -4.31 -19.12 -2.90
CA ILE A 471 -4.72 -20.51 -3.09
C ILE A 471 -3.61 -21.27 -3.81
N ASN A 472 -3.59 -22.59 -3.71
CA ASN A 472 -2.65 -23.40 -4.48
C ASN A 472 -3.19 -23.64 -5.89
N ARG A 473 -2.32 -23.51 -6.90
CA ARG A 473 -2.60 -24.00 -8.25
C ARG A 473 -2.30 -25.49 -8.28
N THR A 474 -3.25 -26.29 -8.76
CA THR A 474 -3.13 -27.76 -8.86
C THR A 474 -3.51 -28.22 -10.27
N ARG A 475 -2.89 -27.60 -11.28
CA ARG A 475 -3.05 -27.92 -12.71
C ARG A 475 -4.50 -27.94 -13.20
N GLY A 476 -5.41 -27.27 -12.49
CA GLY A 476 -6.79 -27.07 -12.93
C GLY A 476 -7.69 -28.21 -12.57
N ASP A 477 -7.29 -29.06 -11.62
CA ASP A 477 -8.08 -30.19 -11.18
C ASP A 477 -9.45 -29.79 -10.60
N LYS A 478 -10.26 -30.80 -10.30
CA LYS A 478 -11.60 -30.62 -9.75
C LYS A 478 -11.62 -29.91 -8.39
N HIS A 479 -10.56 -30.02 -7.59
CA HIS A 479 -10.46 -29.36 -6.30
C HIS A 479 -10.25 -27.84 -6.48
N GLU A 480 -9.36 -27.45 -7.39
CA GLU A 480 -9.12 -26.06 -7.75
C GLU A 480 -10.36 -25.43 -8.38
N VAL A 481 -11.00 -26.14 -9.32
CA VAL A 481 -12.25 -25.68 -9.93
C VAL A 481 -13.35 -25.51 -8.88
N ALA A 482 -13.41 -26.37 -7.86
CA ALA A 482 -14.35 -26.22 -6.75
C ALA A 482 -14.10 -24.94 -5.93
N ILE A 483 -12.84 -24.51 -5.77
CA ILE A 483 -12.49 -23.24 -5.10
C ILE A 483 -13.06 -22.05 -5.89
N TYR A 484 -12.83 -22.00 -7.21
CA TYR A 484 -13.40 -20.94 -8.06
C TYR A 484 -14.93 -20.92 -8.04
N ARG A 485 -15.57 -22.11 -8.04
CA ARG A 485 -17.02 -22.22 -7.87
C ARG A 485 -17.48 -21.75 -6.49
N ALA A 486 -16.74 -22.02 -5.43
CA ALA A 486 -17.06 -21.51 -4.09
C ALA A 486 -17.00 -19.97 -4.03
N LEU A 487 -16.01 -19.35 -4.69
CA LEU A 487 -15.93 -17.89 -4.81
C LEU A 487 -17.13 -17.27 -5.56
N SER A 488 -17.73 -18.00 -6.51
CA SER A 488 -18.93 -17.54 -7.21
C SER A 488 -20.18 -17.45 -6.31
N LYS A 489 -20.15 -18.09 -5.13
CA LYS A 489 -21.29 -18.13 -4.19
C LYS A 489 -21.39 -16.87 -3.32
N PHE A 490 -20.39 -15.99 -3.34
CA PHE A 490 -20.46 -14.74 -2.60
C PHE A 490 -21.50 -13.80 -3.23
N PRO A 491 -22.44 -13.26 -2.45
CA PRO A 491 -23.60 -12.55 -2.99
C PRO A 491 -23.30 -11.15 -3.55
N ARG A 492 -22.18 -10.54 -3.14
CA ARG A 492 -21.81 -9.15 -3.49
C ARG A 492 -20.34 -8.99 -3.85
N LEU A 493 -19.64 -10.09 -4.15
CA LEU A 493 -18.22 -10.05 -4.45
C LEU A 493 -18.02 -9.40 -5.81
N GLU A 494 -17.29 -8.29 -5.83
CA GLU A 494 -17.07 -7.46 -7.01
C GLU A 494 -15.59 -7.51 -7.44
N HIS A 495 -14.67 -7.58 -6.47
CA HIS A 495 -13.24 -7.54 -6.71
C HIS A 495 -12.53 -8.69 -6.01
N VAL A 496 -11.77 -9.46 -6.78
CA VAL A 496 -10.99 -10.59 -6.26
C VAL A 496 -9.54 -10.47 -6.70
N ALA A 497 -8.61 -10.66 -5.76
CA ALA A 497 -7.20 -10.87 -6.05
C ALA A 497 -6.78 -12.25 -5.55
N LEU A 498 -6.34 -13.12 -6.46
CA LEU A 498 -5.86 -14.45 -6.14
C LEU A 498 -4.35 -14.49 -6.33
N GLY A 499 -3.64 -14.75 -5.24
CA GLY A 499 -2.29 -15.29 -5.31
C GLY A 499 -2.39 -16.77 -5.66
N LEU A 500 -1.82 -17.17 -6.80
CA LEU A 500 -1.77 -18.57 -7.22
C LEU A 500 -0.42 -19.15 -6.82
N GLY A 501 -0.41 -19.77 -5.65
CA GLY A 501 0.76 -20.37 -5.04
C GLY A 501 1.13 -21.69 -5.70
N PHE A 502 2.42 -21.91 -5.95
CA PHE A 502 2.97 -23.20 -6.36
C PHE A 502 4.34 -23.44 -5.70
N ARG A 503 4.78 -24.70 -5.67
CA ARG A 503 6.04 -25.17 -5.06
C ARG A 503 6.80 -26.09 -6.00
N ILE A 504 8.06 -26.33 -5.66
CA ILE A 504 8.90 -27.35 -6.29
C ILE A 504 9.09 -28.45 -5.25
N GLY A 505 8.53 -29.62 -5.53
CA GLY A 505 8.64 -30.77 -4.65
C GLY A 505 7.43 -30.96 -3.75
N PRO A 506 7.42 -32.10 -3.03
CA PRO A 506 6.41 -32.36 -2.02
C PRO A 506 6.54 -31.37 -0.87
N ASP A 507 5.45 -31.20 -0.15
CA ASP A 507 5.43 -30.40 1.06
C ASP A 507 6.05 -31.21 2.20
N ASP A 508 7.23 -30.76 2.69
CA ASP A 508 8.03 -31.40 3.74
C ASP A 508 7.20 -31.79 4.97
N GLU A 509 6.14 -31.04 5.29
CA GLU A 509 5.30 -31.30 6.46
C GLU A 509 4.22 -32.35 6.25
N SER A 510 3.83 -32.53 4.99
CA SER A 510 2.95 -33.62 4.59
C SER A 510 3.74 -34.89 4.23
N TRP A 511 5.07 -34.78 4.17
CA TRP A 511 5.95 -35.88 3.80
C TRP A 511 6.24 -36.78 5.00
N ASP A 512 5.52 -37.89 5.06
CA ASP A 512 5.82 -38.97 5.98
C ASP A 512 6.98 -39.80 5.44
N GLU A 513 8.18 -39.67 6.02
CA GLU A 513 9.36 -40.46 5.62
C GLU A 513 9.17 -41.97 5.87
N GLU A 514 8.35 -42.37 6.85
CA GLU A 514 8.06 -43.79 7.12
C GLU A 514 7.21 -44.40 6.00
N SER A 515 6.26 -43.63 5.46
CA SER A 515 5.37 -44.09 4.38
C SER A 515 5.93 -43.84 2.98
N ASN A 516 6.66 -42.75 2.77
CA ASN A 516 7.08 -42.27 1.44
C ASN A 516 8.59 -42.43 1.18
N GLY A 517 9.37 -42.83 2.19
CA GLY A 517 10.83 -42.90 2.12
C GLY A 517 11.51 -41.53 2.33
N PRO A 518 12.85 -41.45 2.18
CA PRO A 518 13.60 -40.22 2.43
C PRO A 518 13.08 -39.07 1.56
N HIS A 519 13.01 -37.86 2.12
CA HIS A 519 12.52 -36.70 1.40
C HIS A 519 13.36 -36.47 0.13
N PRO A 520 12.75 -36.31 -1.04
CA PRO A 520 13.49 -36.26 -2.31
C PRO A 520 14.33 -35.00 -2.48
N LEU A 521 14.19 -34.02 -1.57
CA LEU A 521 14.85 -32.71 -1.60
C LEU A 521 15.57 -32.39 -0.28
N GLN A 522 16.01 -33.40 0.49
CA GLN A 522 16.55 -33.31 1.86
C GLN A 522 17.85 -32.47 2.04
N PHE A 523 18.35 -31.78 1.00
CA PHE A 523 19.60 -31.03 1.05
C PHE A 523 19.32 -29.52 0.98
N ALA A 524 20.08 -28.72 1.74
CA ALA A 524 20.14 -27.27 1.52
C ALA A 524 20.69 -27.04 0.11
N PHE A 525 19.89 -26.44 -0.78
CA PHE A 525 20.32 -26.19 -2.16
C PHE A 525 21.30 -25.01 -2.17
N GLU A 526 22.54 -25.26 -2.60
CA GLU A 526 23.46 -24.19 -2.95
C GLU A 526 23.12 -23.58 -4.32
N GLU A 527 23.62 -22.39 -4.60
CA GLU A 527 23.44 -21.75 -5.92
C GLU A 527 23.99 -22.69 -7.01
N ARG A 528 23.19 -22.90 -8.08
CA ARG A 528 23.54 -23.77 -9.23
C ARG A 528 23.49 -25.29 -9.00
N GLU A 529 22.68 -25.75 -8.04
CA GLU A 529 22.38 -27.18 -7.85
C GLU A 529 21.08 -27.64 -8.52
N SER A 530 20.63 -26.92 -9.54
CA SER A 530 19.37 -27.12 -10.27
C SER A 530 19.19 -28.52 -10.86
N SER A 531 20.29 -29.17 -11.21
CA SER A 531 20.32 -30.56 -11.72
C SER A 531 19.91 -31.61 -10.68
N LYS A 532 19.95 -31.28 -9.39
CA LYS A 532 19.50 -32.18 -8.31
C LYS A 532 17.99 -32.19 -8.13
N ILE A 533 17.27 -31.23 -8.71
CA ILE A 533 15.80 -31.16 -8.61
C ILE A 533 15.21 -32.22 -9.55
N PRO A 534 14.42 -33.19 -9.04
CA PRO A 534 13.76 -34.16 -9.89
C PRO A 534 12.90 -33.48 -10.97
N LEU A 535 13.06 -33.93 -12.21
CA LEU A 535 12.41 -33.35 -13.39
C LEU A 535 10.89 -33.22 -13.22
N VAL A 536 10.25 -34.18 -12.57
CA VAL A 536 8.79 -34.19 -12.33
C VAL A 536 8.33 -32.97 -11.52
N TYR A 537 9.12 -32.52 -10.54
CA TYR A 537 8.77 -31.37 -9.71
C TYR A 537 8.97 -30.04 -10.44
N LEU A 538 9.98 -29.96 -11.31
CA LEU A 538 10.13 -28.82 -12.22
C LEU A 538 8.97 -28.76 -13.22
N GLN A 539 8.57 -29.89 -13.80
CA GLN A 539 7.43 -29.97 -14.71
C GLN A 539 6.13 -29.52 -14.04
N GLU A 540 5.90 -29.95 -12.80
CA GLU A 540 4.74 -29.54 -12.02
C GLU A 540 4.77 -28.04 -11.70
N ALA A 541 5.91 -27.52 -11.23
CA ALA A 541 6.06 -26.10 -10.95
C ALA A 541 5.87 -25.23 -12.19
N PHE A 542 6.40 -25.64 -13.34
CA PHE A 542 6.20 -24.94 -14.61
C PHE A 542 4.73 -24.96 -15.04
N SER A 543 4.08 -26.12 -14.93
CA SER A 543 2.65 -26.27 -15.24
C SER A 543 1.76 -25.39 -14.35
N ASN A 544 2.10 -25.28 -13.07
CA ASN A 544 1.34 -24.49 -12.10
C ASN A 544 1.65 -22.99 -12.13
N GLY A 545 2.89 -22.62 -12.45
CA GLY A 545 3.31 -21.22 -12.57
C GLY A 545 2.81 -20.56 -13.86
N ALA A 546 2.68 -21.32 -14.95
CA ALA A 546 2.27 -20.80 -16.24
C ALA A 546 0.80 -20.35 -16.27
N ILE A 547 0.60 -19.06 -16.57
CA ILE A 547 -0.72 -18.47 -16.74
C ILE A 547 -0.73 -17.72 -18.08
N ASP A 548 -1.78 -17.92 -18.88
CA ASP A 548 -2.02 -17.17 -20.11
C ASP A 548 -3.41 -16.51 -20.09
N GLU A 549 -3.72 -15.75 -21.15
CA GLU A 549 -5.02 -15.08 -21.29
C GLU A 549 -6.20 -16.06 -21.26
N LYS A 550 -6.05 -17.26 -21.85
CA LYS A 550 -7.14 -18.25 -21.95
C LYS A 550 -7.48 -18.80 -20.59
N LEU A 551 -6.49 -19.14 -19.77
CA LEU A 551 -6.72 -19.60 -18.39
C LEU A 551 -7.27 -18.48 -17.52
N ALA A 552 -6.73 -17.26 -17.62
CA ALA A 552 -7.23 -16.12 -16.85
C ALA A 552 -8.71 -15.84 -17.14
N ARG A 553 -9.10 -15.92 -18.42
CA ARG A 553 -10.49 -15.83 -18.87
C ARG A 553 -11.34 -16.98 -18.34
N SER A 554 -10.85 -18.23 -18.44
CA SER A 554 -11.58 -19.42 -17.97
C SER A 554 -11.86 -19.37 -16.46
N ILE A 555 -10.87 -18.98 -15.64
CA ILE A 555 -11.05 -18.78 -14.20
C ILE A 555 -12.10 -17.69 -13.92
N PHE A 556 -12.01 -16.56 -14.62
CA PHE A 556 -13.01 -15.50 -14.51
C PHE A 556 -14.41 -15.99 -14.84
N GLU A 557 -14.57 -16.76 -15.91
CA GLU A 557 -15.85 -17.33 -16.34
C GLU A 557 -16.43 -18.32 -15.33
N VAL A 558 -15.61 -19.18 -14.71
CA VAL A 558 -16.06 -20.08 -13.64
C VAL A 558 -16.57 -19.29 -12.43
N MET A 559 -15.87 -18.23 -12.03
CA MET A 559 -16.28 -17.36 -10.93
C MET A 559 -17.50 -16.48 -11.29
N ALA A 560 -17.65 -16.14 -12.56
CA ALA A 560 -18.77 -15.36 -13.10
C ALA A 560 -20.03 -16.21 -13.38
N GLY A 561 -19.87 -17.51 -13.61
CA GLY A 561 -20.89 -18.40 -14.18
C GLY A 561 -22.06 -18.74 -13.26
N GLY A 562 -21.99 -18.39 -11.97
CA GLY A 562 -23.18 -18.37 -11.12
C GLY A 562 -24.08 -17.21 -11.56
N GLY A 563 -25.29 -17.47 -12.06
CA GLY A 563 -26.21 -16.49 -12.68
C GLY A 563 -26.64 -15.25 -11.84
N ARG A 564 -25.95 -14.96 -10.73
CA ARG A 564 -26.07 -13.78 -9.88
C ARG A 564 -24.72 -13.09 -9.61
N SER A 565 -23.66 -13.41 -10.35
CA SER A 565 -22.30 -12.91 -10.07
C SER A 565 -22.17 -11.39 -10.28
N THR A 566 -21.77 -10.69 -9.23
CA THR A 566 -21.42 -9.26 -9.24
C THR A 566 -19.96 -9.01 -9.61
N LEU A 567 -19.18 -10.05 -9.93
CA LEU A 567 -17.75 -9.94 -10.18
C LEU A 567 -17.45 -8.97 -11.32
N ARG A 568 -16.63 -7.95 -11.03
CA ARG A 568 -16.18 -6.91 -11.97
C ARG A 568 -14.70 -7.00 -12.26
N TYR A 569 -13.91 -7.43 -11.28
CA TYR A 569 -12.46 -7.45 -11.34
C TYR A 569 -11.90 -8.74 -10.76
N LEU A 570 -11.01 -9.39 -11.52
CA LEU A 570 -10.19 -10.50 -11.05
C LEU A 570 -8.73 -10.19 -11.36
N ARG A 571 -7.88 -10.21 -10.34
CA ARG A 571 -6.42 -10.22 -10.49
C ARG A 571 -5.90 -11.62 -10.17
N LEU A 572 -5.08 -12.14 -11.07
CA LEU A 572 -4.36 -13.40 -10.90
C LEU A 572 -2.87 -13.08 -10.85
N GLN A 573 -2.22 -13.51 -9.77
CA GLN A 573 -0.78 -13.33 -9.61
C GLN A 573 -0.17 -14.68 -9.24
N PRO A 574 0.56 -15.33 -10.15
CA PRO A 574 1.31 -16.51 -9.80
C PRO A 574 2.43 -16.09 -8.85
N PHE A 575 2.61 -16.87 -7.79
CA PHE A 575 3.75 -16.69 -6.93
C PHE A 575 4.27 -18.04 -6.52
N ARG A 576 5.59 -18.15 -6.53
CA ARG A 576 6.23 -19.31 -5.96
C ARG A 576 6.25 -19.15 -4.45
N LYS A 577 5.82 -20.16 -3.72
CA LYS A 577 6.12 -20.29 -2.30
C LYS A 577 7.59 -20.70 -2.22
N MET A 578 8.44 -19.77 -1.82
CA MET A 578 9.89 -19.88 -1.93
C MET A 578 10.54 -19.30 -0.70
N GLU A 579 11.53 -20.02 -0.19
CA GLU A 579 12.32 -19.68 0.97
C GLU A 579 13.80 -19.70 0.66
N VAL A 580 14.60 -19.11 1.55
CA VAL A 580 16.05 -19.08 1.39
C VAL A 580 16.58 -20.52 1.46
N GLY A 581 17.21 -20.98 0.39
CA GLY A 581 17.75 -22.34 0.28
C GLY A 581 16.76 -23.39 -0.26
N ASP A 582 15.55 -23.01 -0.66
CA ASP A 582 14.63 -23.90 -1.37
C ASP A 582 15.18 -24.29 -2.76
N PRO A 583 14.78 -25.46 -3.31
CA PRO A 583 15.23 -25.90 -4.63
C PRO A 583 14.95 -24.86 -5.72
N GLY A 584 15.97 -24.31 -6.38
CA GLY A 584 15.80 -23.28 -7.40
C GLY A 584 15.66 -21.86 -6.84
N ASP A 585 16.19 -21.58 -5.64
CA ASP A 585 16.35 -20.22 -5.10
C ASP A 585 17.50 -19.44 -5.80
N ASP A 586 17.97 -19.88 -6.96
CA ASP A 586 18.98 -19.21 -7.77
C ASP A 586 18.37 -18.10 -8.65
N SER A 587 19.21 -17.13 -9.04
CA SER A 587 18.76 -15.99 -9.84
C SER A 587 18.30 -16.39 -11.24
N ILE A 588 18.89 -17.43 -11.83
CA ILE A 588 18.57 -17.86 -13.20
C ILE A 588 17.18 -18.48 -13.23
N PHE A 589 16.85 -19.33 -12.26
CA PHE A 589 15.52 -19.88 -12.12
C PHE A 589 14.46 -18.81 -11.90
N LYS A 590 14.75 -17.81 -11.07
CA LYS A 590 13.84 -16.66 -10.86
C LYS A 590 13.58 -15.92 -12.18
N SER A 591 14.63 -15.61 -12.95
CA SER A 591 14.48 -14.91 -14.24
C SER A 591 13.77 -15.77 -15.29
N THR A 592 14.02 -17.08 -15.33
CA THR A 592 13.35 -18.00 -16.27
C THR A 592 11.87 -18.20 -15.95
N LEU A 593 11.50 -18.26 -14.67
CA LEU A 593 10.11 -18.35 -14.22
C LEU A 593 9.28 -17.11 -14.61
N ILE A 594 9.85 -15.91 -14.53
CA ILE A 594 9.17 -14.65 -14.89
C ILE A 594 8.63 -14.73 -16.34
N TRP A 595 9.28 -15.50 -17.22
CA TRP A 595 8.86 -15.62 -18.61
C TRP A 595 7.49 -16.25 -18.83
N PHE A 596 6.98 -17.09 -17.93
CA PHE A 596 5.64 -17.70 -18.06
C PHE A 596 4.77 -17.54 -16.80
N ASN A 597 5.33 -17.09 -15.68
CA ASN A 597 4.58 -16.66 -14.49
C ASN A 597 3.92 -15.28 -14.70
N ARG A 598 3.06 -15.19 -15.72
CA ARG A 598 2.41 -13.94 -16.08
C ARG A 598 1.26 -13.64 -15.14
N SER A 599 1.15 -12.37 -14.74
CA SER A 599 0.01 -11.88 -13.98
C SER A 599 -1.05 -11.36 -14.95
N PHE A 600 -2.33 -11.48 -14.59
CA PHE A 600 -3.44 -11.01 -15.43
C PHE A 600 -4.51 -10.30 -14.62
N ALA A 601 -5.14 -9.29 -15.22
CA ALA A 601 -6.38 -8.68 -14.77
C ALA A 601 -7.49 -8.96 -15.78
N CYS A 602 -8.59 -9.52 -15.29
CA CYS A 602 -9.85 -9.61 -16.03
C CYS A 602 -10.80 -8.51 -15.53
N LYS A 603 -11.24 -7.63 -16.43
CA LYS A 603 -12.17 -6.53 -16.14
C LYS A 603 -13.47 -6.73 -16.92
N ARG A 604 -14.61 -6.71 -16.23
CA ARG A 604 -15.92 -6.69 -16.87
C ARG A 604 -16.28 -5.25 -17.25
N ASP A 605 -16.71 -5.03 -18.49
CA ASP A 605 -17.12 -3.71 -18.95
C ASP A 605 -18.44 -3.28 -18.25
N ASN A 606 -18.42 -2.10 -17.62
CA ASN A 606 -19.58 -1.51 -16.95
C ASN A 606 -20.74 -1.22 -17.91
N HIS A 607 -20.45 -0.93 -19.18
CA HIS A 607 -21.44 -0.62 -20.22
C HIS A 607 -21.89 -1.86 -20.99
N ARG A 608 -21.04 -2.90 -21.03
CA ARG A 608 -21.33 -4.17 -21.70
C ARG A 608 -20.99 -5.33 -20.76
N PRO A 609 -21.89 -5.70 -19.83
CA PRO A 609 -21.60 -6.72 -18.81
C PRO A 609 -21.22 -8.10 -19.36
N SER A 610 -21.53 -8.38 -20.62
CA SER A 610 -21.14 -9.60 -21.34
C SER A 610 -19.72 -9.58 -21.90
N VAL A 611 -19.05 -8.43 -21.89
CA VAL A 611 -17.68 -8.25 -22.42
C VAL A 611 -16.70 -8.23 -21.25
N VAL A 612 -15.72 -9.12 -21.32
CA VAL A 612 -14.59 -9.19 -20.39
C VAL A 612 -13.33 -8.85 -21.17
N THR A 613 -12.61 -7.83 -20.72
CA THR A 613 -11.27 -7.53 -21.20
C THR A 613 -10.26 -8.20 -20.29
N VAL A 614 -9.24 -8.82 -20.88
CA VAL A 614 -8.16 -9.45 -20.15
C VAL A 614 -6.89 -8.71 -20.53
N HIS A 615 -6.15 -8.27 -19.52
CA HIS A 615 -4.91 -7.54 -19.70
C HIS A 615 -3.83 -8.22 -18.88
N GLU A 616 -2.69 -8.44 -19.51
CA GLU A 616 -1.48 -8.88 -18.81
C GLU A 616 -0.97 -7.76 -17.90
N LEU A 617 -0.56 -8.12 -16.70
CA LEU A 617 0.00 -7.25 -15.67
C LEU A 617 1.48 -7.56 -15.50
N ASP A 618 2.23 -6.60 -14.94
CA ASP A 618 3.64 -6.75 -14.56
C ASP A 618 4.54 -7.17 -15.74
N LEU A 619 4.76 -6.22 -16.65
CA LEU A 619 5.62 -6.42 -17.83
C LEU A 619 7.12 -6.35 -17.50
N GLU A 620 7.48 -6.20 -16.23
CA GLU A 620 8.84 -6.02 -15.80
C GLU A 620 9.58 -7.35 -15.67
N GLY A 621 10.85 -7.38 -16.08
CA GLY A 621 11.64 -8.62 -16.05
C GLY A 621 11.28 -9.60 -17.19
N LEU A 622 10.23 -9.34 -17.98
CA LEU A 622 9.91 -10.18 -19.13
C LEU A 622 11.01 -10.21 -20.18
N ALA A 623 11.59 -9.06 -20.48
CA ALA A 623 12.71 -8.97 -21.41
C ALA A 623 13.95 -9.71 -20.89
N GLU A 624 14.18 -9.66 -19.57
CA GLU A 624 15.25 -10.41 -18.92
C GLU A 624 14.98 -11.91 -18.99
N GLY A 625 13.77 -12.36 -18.66
CA GLY A 625 13.37 -13.76 -18.78
C GLY A 625 13.47 -14.28 -20.21
N GLU A 626 13.06 -13.47 -21.20
CA GLU A 626 13.21 -13.80 -22.62
C GLU A 626 14.67 -13.96 -23.02
N GLU A 627 15.52 -13.02 -22.61
CA GLU A 627 16.95 -13.04 -22.87
C GLU A 627 17.59 -14.29 -22.24
N GLN A 628 17.24 -14.63 -21.00
CA GLN A 628 17.73 -15.86 -20.36
C GLN A 628 17.34 -17.11 -21.16
N TRP A 629 16.07 -17.24 -21.57
CA TRP A 629 15.63 -18.36 -22.40
C TRP A 629 16.32 -18.40 -23.77
N SER A 630 16.55 -17.23 -24.40
CA SER A 630 17.27 -17.12 -25.66
C SER A 630 18.75 -17.52 -25.53
N ILE A 631 19.41 -17.16 -24.42
CA ILE A 631 20.80 -17.56 -24.12
C ILE A 631 20.87 -19.09 -23.97
N MET A 632 20.00 -19.67 -23.12
CA MET A 632 19.95 -21.13 -22.94
C MET A 632 19.60 -21.86 -24.25
N ALA A 633 18.81 -21.27 -25.14
CA ALA A 633 18.46 -21.90 -26.40
C ALA A 633 19.54 -21.81 -27.50
N SER A 634 20.44 -20.82 -27.41
CA SER A 634 21.50 -20.57 -28.39
C SER A 634 22.88 -21.07 -27.95
N SER A 635 23.07 -21.30 -26.65
CA SER A 635 24.31 -21.87 -26.13
C SER A 635 24.46 -23.33 -26.59
N THR A 636 25.47 -23.58 -27.42
CA THR A 636 25.95 -24.93 -27.76
C THR A 636 27.12 -25.37 -26.87
N ASP A 637 27.50 -24.53 -25.91
CA ASP A 637 28.70 -24.70 -25.10
C ASP A 637 28.31 -25.26 -23.73
N GLU A 638 28.30 -26.59 -23.61
CA GLU A 638 27.93 -27.33 -22.38
C GLU A 638 28.77 -26.89 -21.16
N ASP A 639 29.97 -26.33 -21.38
CA ASP A 639 30.87 -25.87 -20.32
C ASP A 639 30.40 -24.58 -19.60
N LEU A 640 29.37 -23.89 -20.11
CA LEU A 640 28.77 -22.70 -19.47
C LEU A 640 27.50 -23.00 -18.67
N TRP A 641 27.01 -24.24 -18.71
CA TRP A 641 25.81 -24.67 -18.03
C TRP A 641 26.19 -25.26 -16.66
N TYR A 642 25.63 -24.69 -15.61
CA TYR A 642 25.75 -25.12 -14.23
C TYR A 642 24.41 -25.65 -13.72
N GLY A 643 23.76 -26.54 -14.49
CA GLY A 643 22.51 -27.22 -14.10
C GLY A 643 21.23 -26.66 -14.75
N GLU A 644 21.31 -25.62 -15.56
CA GLU A 644 20.17 -25.03 -16.27
C GLU A 644 19.56 -25.98 -17.34
N GLU A 645 20.27 -27.05 -17.72
CA GLU A 645 19.74 -28.09 -18.62
C GLU A 645 18.49 -28.74 -18.05
N ALA A 646 18.39 -28.83 -16.72
CA ALA A 646 17.22 -29.35 -16.03
C ALA A 646 15.98 -28.48 -16.32
N TYR A 647 16.15 -27.14 -16.41
CA TYR A 647 15.06 -26.23 -16.75
C TYR A 647 14.65 -26.35 -18.21
N VAL A 648 15.62 -26.45 -19.12
CA VAL A 648 15.34 -26.68 -20.54
C VAL A 648 14.65 -28.02 -20.76
N ALA A 649 15.11 -29.08 -20.09
CA ALA A 649 14.50 -30.40 -20.14
C ALA A 649 13.07 -30.38 -19.58
N ALA A 650 12.86 -29.71 -18.43
CA ALA A 650 11.52 -29.56 -17.84
C ALA A 650 10.59 -28.80 -18.76
N PHE A 651 11.05 -27.66 -19.31
CA PHE A 651 10.27 -26.83 -20.23
C PHE A 651 9.83 -27.63 -21.45
N LYS A 652 10.78 -28.29 -22.14
CA LYS A 652 10.48 -29.08 -23.34
C LYS A 652 9.59 -30.30 -23.06
N ALA A 653 9.64 -30.83 -21.84
CA ALA A 653 8.79 -31.93 -21.44
C ALA A 653 7.34 -31.49 -21.16
N VAL A 654 7.14 -30.29 -20.58
CA VAL A 654 5.80 -29.70 -20.39
C VAL A 654 5.24 -29.18 -21.72
N TRP A 655 6.08 -28.49 -22.48
CA TRP A 655 5.74 -27.84 -23.75
C TRP A 655 6.68 -28.32 -24.86
N PRO A 656 6.30 -29.38 -25.60
CA PRO A 656 7.08 -29.87 -26.72
C PRO A 656 7.30 -28.78 -27.78
N PRO A 657 8.52 -28.60 -28.30
CA PRO A 657 8.85 -27.58 -29.31
C PRO A 657 7.95 -27.65 -30.55
N LYS A 658 7.30 -26.54 -30.89
CA LYS A 658 6.47 -26.35 -32.10
C LYS A 658 7.17 -25.44 -33.11
N THR A 659 8.01 -24.52 -32.64
CA THR A 659 8.71 -23.50 -33.43
C THR A 659 10.22 -23.54 -33.20
N LYS A 660 10.96 -22.71 -33.96
CA LYS A 660 12.40 -22.53 -33.75
C LYS A 660 12.71 -21.81 -32.43
N GLU A 661 11.84 -20.90 -32.04
CA GLU A 661 11.90 -20.18 -30.76
C GLU A 661 11.07 -20.94 -29.72
N TRP A 662 11.44 -22.20 -29.47
CA TRP A 662 10.64 -23.15 -28.71
C TRP A 662 10.27 -22.67 -27.30
N TRP A 663 11.07 -21.78 -26.71
CA TRP A 663 10.80 -21.16 -25.40
C TRP A 663 9.59 -20.21 -25.41
N ARG A 664 9.03 -19.90 -26.59
CA ARG A 664 7.77 -19.17 -26.76
C ARG A 664 6.56 -20.10 -26.87
N ASP A 665 6.75 -21.40 -27.02
CA ASP A 665 5.68 -22.38 -27.27
C ASP A 665 4.98 -22.87 -25.99
N TRP A 666 4.95 -22.06 -24.93
CA TRP A 666 4.27 -22.41 -23.69
C TRP A 666 2.80 -22.03 -23.72
N GLU A 667 1.98 -22.82 -23.04
CA GLU A 667 0.57 -22.53 -22.79
C GLU A 667 0.18 -23.02 -21.40
N SER A 668 -0.73 -22.32 -20.74
CA SER A 668 -1.17 -22.72 -19.42
C SER A 668 -2.00 -24.01 -19.44
N VAL A 669 -1.98 -24.77 -18.35
CA VAL A 669 -2.83 -25.96 -18.23
C VAL A 669 -4.29 -25.53 -18.03
N PRO A 670 -5.24 -25.97 -18.88
CA PRO A 670 -6.64 -25.57 -18.77
C PRO A 670 -7.32 -26.13 -17.51
N LEU A 671 -8.47 -25.56 -17.16
CA LEU A 671 -9.31 -26.08 -16.07
C LEU A 671 -10.02 -27.37 -16.51
N ASP A 672 -10.07 -28.37 -15.61
CA ASP A 672 -10.88 -29.59 -15.74
C ASP A 672 -12.36 -29.26 -15.46
N LEU A 673 -12.99 -28.63 -16.45
CA LEU A 673 -14.41 -28.39 -16.47
C LEU A 673 -15.07 -29.67 -16.99
N GLU A 674 -15.57 -30.52 -16.10
CA GLU A 674 -16.34 -31.72 -16.48
C GLU A 674 -17.26 -31.40 -17.67
N GLU A 675 -17.06 -32.09 -18.79
CA GLU A 675 -17.91 -31.93 -19.97
C GLU A 675 -19.35 -32.19 -19.54
N LYS A 676 -20.21 -31.17 -19.66
CA LYS A 676 -21.65 -31.37 -19.67
C LYS A 676 -21.97 -32.25 -20.88
N MET A 677 -22.09 -33.56 -20.65
CA MET A 677 -22.89 -34.44 -21.51
C MET A 677 -24.35 -34.01 -21.49
#